data_AF-A8WJH3-F1
#
_entry.id   AF-A8WJH3-F1
#
_cell.length_a   1.000
_cell.length_b   1.000
_cell.length_c   1.000
_cell.angle_alpha   90.00
_cell.angle_beta   90.00
_cell.angle_gamma   90.00
#
_symmetry.space_group_name_H-M   'P 1'
#
loop_
_entity.id
_entity.type
_entity.pdbx_description
1 polymer ?
#
loop_
_entity_poly.entity_id
_entity_poly.type
_entity_poly.pdbx_seq_one_letter_code
_entity_poly.pdbx_strand_id
1 'polypeptide(L)'
;MGYQKTEETGQLFQSSQENFFIFRILKFPSTISYVSFSTIFESFFYIFFCFFRRSLFYFISIFSLGFFVCLYITFGWQKGGGDSITVSQSLPSYSNYFNTTVTPTKTETSEKSEKSEIQNDSKYQDDCSLPVFDPWDETIKPFMVEDTKMKFCNKNFKPFTELVNGTFRVVEEKEGRTCKGRCHTLPDLTAPFKVTNWFSPGPTDCEFLEAVCWEKGQFGEKEVYGWIHTQILPNKVPKPSIEKSEHPDVFVFVMDSLASGMAKRSLPKTLEFMKTKLQAVDFPYLSQVGTRSQVNAVPLWFGKQVEAGTMKGGKRMEADWTEEEYCKNYLDDKPNMFRDFLDAGYTTNYLDNWIDQTLTHNPICKGFQHFHTNHTFFPLTHILERTVLWVTKQSLKGTQICREVHQATLEYFDQFVRAYPDRPKFTWSWFVHLAHEKLAGPDRADPHFLEFFQNNFEIFDDAFVIFTADHGFRAGSFEFYKTKIGAFEKHNPFLQISVPKKYRDNGILEVMRENANRLQSHYDTRATILDILKYQPSSQFTDHATLKIPDEKGNSLLRQQPLTPRNCEHLPIPQQYCICQSKSTDLTADAKLCERLGRSFLAHINSEIDNFKLGSLCHKFDIQIVLELDLHASSHASKTTYHISVKTQHPAQFETLITEDKETKKLTFDQIERLDRYGSTADCSKPVHFTNLCFCKTR
;
A
#
# COMPACT_ATOMS: atom_id res chain seq x y z
N MET A 1 61.94 7.47 36.24
CA MET A 1 61.31 8.71 36.76
C MET A 1 59.81 8.48 36.67
N GLY A 2 58.95 8.52 37.68
CA GLY A 2 59.00 8.83 39.11
C GLY A 2 57.51 8.77 39.53
N TYR A 3 57.09 7.84 40.40
CA TYR A 3 56.88 8.06 41.84
C TYR A 3 55.90 9.24 42.15
N GLN A 4 54.87 9.11 43.00
CA GLN A 4 54.32 7.90 43.64
C GLN A 4 52.86 8.12 44.12
N LYS A 5 52.13 7.00 44.13
CA LYS A 5 50.98 6.60 44.94
C LYS A 5 50.95 7.08 46.41
N THR A 6 49.78 7.41 46.96
CA THR A 6 49.24 6.93 48.27
C THR A 6 47.74 7.24 48.45
N GLU A 7 47.11 6.58 49.44
CA GLU A 7 45.67 6.56 49.76
C GLU A 7 45.41 7.11 51.20
N GLU A 8 44.14 7.00 51.65
CA GLU A 8 43.67 6.82 53.06
C GLU A 8 43.09 7.99 53.91
N THR A 9 41.82 7.81 54.31
CA THR A 9 41.14 8.27 55.56
C THR A 9 40.93 9.79 55.82
N GLY A 10 39.96 10.24 56.64
CA GLY A 10 38.79 9.55 57.23
C GLY A 10 38.00 10.38 58.30
N GLN A 11 36.67 10.20 58.33
CA GLN A 11 35.69 10.46 59.42
C GLN A 11 35.38 11.87 60.02
N LEU A 12 34.06 12.16 60.11
CA LEU A 12 33.25 12.78 61.20
C LEU A 12 33.63 14.19 61.75
N PHE A 13 32.73 15.19 61.79
CA PHE A 13 31.54 15.37 62.65
C PHE A 13 30.54 16.37 61.98
N GLN A 14 29.19 16.26 62.03
CA GLN A 14 28.24 16.71 63.08
C GLN A 14 28.51 18.14 63.64
N SER A 15 27.56 19.07 63.81
CA SER A 15 26.10 19.22 63.53
C SER A 15 25.78 20.75 63.52
N SER A 16 24.58 21.38 63.57
CA SER A 16 23.14 21.09 63.75
C SER A 16 22.32 22.29 63.16
N GLN A 17 21.00 22.53 63.25
CA GLN A 17 19.84 21.81 63.83
C GLN A 17 18.47 22.20 63.18
N GLU A 18 17.48 21.37 63.47
CA GLU A 18 16.01 21.36 63.36
C GLU A 18 15.14 22.65 63.38
N ASN A 19 13.92 22.52 62.81
CA ASN A 19 12.68 22.67 63.61
C ASN A 19 11.50 21.82 63.06
N PHE A 20 10.46 21.59 63.89
CA PHE A 20 9.46 20.51 63.76
C PHE A 20 7.99 20.99 63.87
N PHE A 21 7.01 20.15 63.46
CA PHE A 21 5.66 19.88 64.05
C PHE A 21 4.81 19.09 63.00
N ILE A 22 4.47 17.78 63.07
CA ILE A 22 3.89 16.84 64.07
C ILE A 22 2.33 16.74 64.00
N PHE A 23 1.82 15.51 64.26
CA PHE A 23 0.42 15.03 64.44
C PHE A 23 -0.27 14.37 63.22
N ARG A 24 -0.96 13.21 63.33
CA ARG A 24 -0.89 12.07 64.30
C ARG A 24 -1.59 10.83 63.66
N ILE A 25 -1.38 9.62 64.19
CA ILE A 25 -2.09 8.38 63.79
C ILE A 25 -2.92 7.83 64.95
N LEU A 26 -4.15 7.39 64.69
CA LEU A 26 -4.98 6.47 65.51
C LEU A 26 -5.78 5.51 64.60
N LYS A 27 -6.45 4.49 65.17
CA LYS A 27 -6.85 3.25 64.48
C LYS A 27 -8.28 2.77 64.81
N PHE A 28 -9.04 2.36 63.78
CA PHE A 28 -10.24 1.47 63.79
C PHE A 28 -11.49 1.93 64.60
N PRO A 29 -12.68 1.30 64.44
CA PRO A 29 -13.08 0.20 63.55
C PRO A 29 -14.17 0.61 62.49
N SER A 30 -15.22 -0.20 62.29
CA SER A 30 -15.99 -0.37 61.05
C SER A 30 -17.45 0.14 61.03
N THR A 31 -18.11 -0.09 59.88
CA THR A 31 -19.57 -0.18 59.59
C THR A 31 -20.43 1.08 59.32
N ILE A 32 -20.84 1.19 58.03
CA ILE A 32 -22.19 1.48 57.51
C ILE A 32 -22.68 2.95 57.31
N SER A 33 -23.08 3.20 56.05
CA SER A 33 -24.03 4.20 55.49
C SER A 33 -23.91 5.70 55.80
N TYR A 34 -23.65 6.48 54.75
CA TYR A 34 -24.40 7.71 54.44
C TYR A 34 -24.65 7.82 52.92
N VAL A 35 -25.67 8.59 52.52
CA VAL A 35 -26.26 8.57 51.16
C VAL A 35 -25.45 9.42 50.16
N SER A 36 -25.30 8.93 48.92
CA SER A 36 -24.65 9.64 47.81
C SER A 36 -25.48 10.81 47.27
N PHE A 37 -24.81 11.91 46.89
CA PHE A 37 -25.42 13.06 46.21
C PHE A 37 -25.77 12.81 44.73
N SER A 38 -25.44 11.66 44.16
CA SER A 38 -25.54 11.40 42.71
C SER A 38 -26.97 11.32 42.16
N THR A 39 -27.94 10.84 42.95
CA THR A 39 -29.30 10.50 42.47
C THR A 39 -30.15 11.71 42.03
N ILE A 40 -29.80 12.91 42.50
CA ILE A 40 -30.55 14.14 42.16
C ILE A 40 -30.16 14.67 40.76
N PHE A 41 -28.90 14.50 40.34
CA PHE A 41 -28.42 15.03 39.07
C PHE A 41 -28.90 14.22 37.85
N GLU A 42 -28.92 12.89 37.93
CA GLU A 42 -29.43 12.03 36.86
C GLU A 42 -30.92 12.27 36.58
N SER A 43 -31.70 12.49 37.65
CA SER A 43 -33.13 12.78 37.57
C SER A 43 -33.43 14.05 36.75
N PHE A 44 -32.61 15.10 36.88
CA PHE A 44 -32.76 16.32 36.08
C PHE A 44 -32.41 16.12 34.60
N PHE A 45 -31.32 15.40 34.30
CA PHE A 45 -30.91 15.14 32.92
C PHE A 45 -31.96 14.33 32.14
N TYR A 46 -32.55 13.31 32.78
CA TYR A 46 -33.52 12.43 32.13
C TYR A 46 -34.81 13.17 31.74
N ILE A 47 -35.28 14.10 32.59
CA ILE A 47 -36.46 14.94 32.32
C ILE A 47 -36.17 15.92 31.16
N PHE A 48 -34.99 16.55 31.16
CA PHE A 48 -34.60 17.52 30.13
C PHE A 48 -34.51 16.86 28.74
N PHE A 49 -33.91 15.66 28.66
CA PHE A 49 -33.84 14.87 27.41
C PHE A 49 -35.23 14.44 26.90
N CYS A 50 -36.13 14.02 27.80
CA CYS A 50 -37.50 13.64 27.43
C CYS A 50 -38.28 14.82 26.83
N PHE A 51 -38.12 16.03 27.37
CA PHE A 51 -38.79 17.23 26.86
C PHE A 51 -38.28 17.63 25.47
N PHE A 52 -36.94 17.69 25.30
CA PHE A 52 -36.33 18.06 24.03
C PHE A 52 -36.70 17.09 22.90
N ARG A 53 -36.70 15.78 23.19
CA ARG A 53 -37.02 14.74 22.21
C ARG A 53 -38.48 14.78 21.75
N ARG A 54 -39.43 15.19 22.61
CA ARG A 54 -40.83 15.44 22.20
C ARG A 54 -40.97 16.67 21.32
N SER A 55 -40.41 17.82 21.72
CA SER A 55 -40.52 19.06 20.93
C SER A 55 -39.90 18.94 19.54
N LEU A 56 -38.74 18.27 19.43
CA LEU A 56 -38.08 18.04 18.14
C LEU A 56 -38.93 17.15 17.21
N PHE A 57 -39.60 16.13 17.75
CA PHE A 57 -40.46 15.25 16.94
C PHE A 57 -41.67 15.99 16.38
N TYR A 58 -42.32 16.84 17.17
CA TYR A 58 -43.40 17.71 16.68
C TYR A 58 -42.92 18.71 15.62
N PHE A 59 -41.75 19.32 15.81
CA PHE A 59 -41.17 20.25 14.83
C PHE A 59 -40.92 19.56 13.47
N ILE A 60 -40.32 18.37 13.50
CA ILE A 60 -40.07 17.57 12.28
C ILE A 60 -41.40 17.17 11.63
N SER A 61 -42.39 16.67 12.38
CA SER A 61 -43.70 16.29 11.84
C SER A 61 -44.42 17.46 11.15
N ILE A 62 -44.39 18.66 11.74
CA ILE A 62 -45.03 19.86 11.17
C ILE A 62 -44.29 20.30 9.89
N PHE A 63 -42.95 20.30 9.89
CA PHE A 63 -42.17 20.63 8.69
C PHE A 63 -42.38 19.63 7.55
N SER A 64 -42.42 18.33 7.85
CA SER A 64 -42.71 17.29 6.85
C SER A 64 -44.12 17.46 6.26
N LEU A 65 -45.14 17.73 7.09
CA LEU A 65 -46.50 17.92 6.60
C LEU A 65 -46.61 19.15 5.68
N GLY A 66 -45.99 20.27 6.07
CA GLY A 66 -45.91 21.47 5.23
C GLY A 66 -45.19 21.22 3.90
N PHE A 67 -44.07 20.49 3.92
CA PHE A 67 -43.31 20.16 2.71
C PHE A 67 -44.10 19.28 1.74
N PHE A 68 -44.83 18.26 2.23
CA PHE A 68 -45.68 17.42 1.40
C PHE A 68 -46.91 18.17 0.84
N VAL A 69 -47.52 19.08 1.61
CA VAL A 69 -48.61 19.94 1.09
C VAL A 69 -48.10 20.88 -0.01
N CYS A 70 -46.93 21.51 0.17
CA CYS A 70 -46.30 22.32 -0.88
C CYS A 70 -46.02 21.51 -2.15
N LEU A 71 -45.42 20.31 -2.02
CA LEU A 71 -45.18 19.42 -3.16
C LEU A 71 -46.48 19.03 -3.88
N TYR A 72 -47.54 18.70 -3.14
CA TYR A 72 -48.83 18.32 -3.72
C TYR A 72 -49.47 19.49 -4.52
N ILE A 73 -49.38 20.71 -3.99
CA ILE A 73 -49.86 21.91 -4.68
C ILE A 73 -49.03 22.20 -5.94
N THR A 74 -47.69 22.08 -5.89
CA THR A 74 -46.84 22.32 -7.07
C THR A 74 -47.02 21.27 -8.17
N PHE A 75 -47.14 19.98 -7.82
CA PHE A 75 -47.38 18.92 -8.80
C PHE A 75 -48.81 18.92 -9.35
N GLY A 76 -49.79 19.41 -8.57
CA GLY A 76 -51.18 19.57 -9.02
C GLY A 76 -51.37 20.57 -10.16
N TRP A 77 -50.41 21.47 -10.40
CA TRP A 77 -50.50 22.55 -11.39
C TRP A 77 -49.78 22.27 -12.73
N GLN A 78 -49.11 21.12 -12.89
CA GLN A 78 -48.24 20.87 -14.06
C GLN A 78 -48.74 19.79 -15.05
N LYS A 79 -50.02 19.42 -15.01
CA LYS A 79 -50.66 18.59 -16.05
C LYS A 79 -51.33 19.44 -17.13
N GLY A 80 -50.57 19.82 -18.16
CA GLY A 80 -51.13 20.40 -19.39
C GLY A 80 -50.06 20.86 -20.40
N GLY A 81 -50.01 20.23 -21.57
CA GLY A 81 -49.13 20.60 -22.70
C GLY A 81 -48.33 19.42 -23.27
N GLY A 82 -48.26 19.33 -24.60
CA GLY A 82 -47.36 18.41 -25.33
C GLY A 82 -45.90 18.92 -25.34
N ASP A 83 -44.94 18.29 -26.01
CA ASP A 83 -45.02 17.26 -27.06
C ASP A 83 -43.81 16.30 -27.01
N SER A 84 -43.83 15.24 -27.81
CA SER A 84 -42.72 14.27 -27.91
C SER A 84 -41.60 14.73 -28.84
N ILE A 85 -40.37 14.84 -28.34
CA ILE A 85 -39.14 14.97 -29.15
C ILE A 85 -38.19 13.82 -28.82
N THR A 86 -37.98 12.94 -29.80
CA THR A 86 -37.03 11.82 -29.70
C THR A 86 -35.63 12.30 -30.07
N VAL A 87 -34.68 12.28 -29.12
CA VAL A 87 -33.26 12.50 -29.42
C VAL A 87 -32.48 11.22 -29.16
N SER A 88 -32.23 10.44 -30.22
CA SER A 88 -31.26 9.35 -30.19
C SER A 88 -29.83 9.89 -30.34
N GLN A 89 -28.96 9.66 -29.36
CA GLN A 89 -27.52 9.79 -29.54
C GLN A 89 -26.84 8.46 -29.21
N SER A 90 -26.24 7.85 -30.24
CA SER A 90 -25.50 6.60 -30.16
C SER A 90 -24.10 6.84 -29.61
N LEU A 91 -23.71 6.04 -28.61
CA LEU A 91 -22.31 5.95 -28.16
C LEU A 91 -21.49 5.20 -29.23
N PRO A 92 -20.33 5.72 -29.69
CA PRO A 92 -19.48 5.01 -30.63
C PRO A 92 -18.75 3.83 -29.96
N SER A 93 -18.76 2.66 -30.60
CA SER A 93 -17.95 1.51 -30.20
C SER A 93 -16.49 1.68 -30.66
N TYR A 94 -15.55 1.73 -29.71
CA TYR A 94 -14.11 1.75 -30.01
C TYR A 94 -13.56 0.33 -30.15
N SER A 95 -13.72 -0.27 -31.33
CA SER A 95 -13.17 -1.60 -31.69
C SER A 95 -12.06 -1.57 -32.75
N ASN A 96 -11.82 -0.42 -33.39
CA ASN A 96 -11.06 -0.34 -34.65
C ASN A 96 -9.77 0.50 -34.51
N TYR A 97 -8.79 0.02 -33.72
CA TYR A 97 -7.41 0.55 -33.77
C TYR A 97 -6.29 -0.51 -33.75
N PHE A 98 -6.59 -1.79 -33.49
CA PHE A 98 -5.65 -2.89 -33.73
C PHE A 98 -5.79 -3.40 -35.18
N ASN A 99 -5.10 -2.74 -36.12
CA ASN A 99 -4.90 -3.26 -37.47
C ASN A 99 -3.70 -2.57 -38.16
N THR A 100 -2.48 -2.99 -37.79
CA THR A 100 -1.25 -2.57 -38.48
C THR A 100 -0.96 -3.58 -39.60
N THR A 101 -1.38 -3.27 -40.83
CA THR A 101 -1.17 -4.13 -42.00
C THR A 101 0.30 -4.17 -42.42
N VAL A 102 1.00 -5.25 -42.06
CA VAL A 102 2.20 -5.68 -42.79
C VAL A 102 1.73 -6.46 -44.03
N THR A 103 2.02 -5.95 -45.23
CA THR A 103 1.55 -6.52 -46.49
C THR A 103 2.47 -7.67 -46.97
N PRO A 104 2.01 -8.93 -47.02
CA PRO A 104 2.77 -10.02 -47.62
C PRO A 104 2.41 -10.16 -49.11
N THR A 105 3.41 -10.30 -49.98
CA THR A 105 3.18 -10.58 -51.40
C THR A 105 2.52 -11.96 -51.57
N LYS A 106 1.42 -12.04 -52.32
CA LYS A 106 0.71 -13.30 -52.56
C LYS A 106 1.56 -14.30 -53.36
N THR A 107 1.64 -15.52 -52.83
CA THR A 107 1.83 -16.75 -53.62
C THR A 107 0.76 -17.74 -53.15
N GLU A 108 0.04 -18.37 -54.08
CA GLU A 108 -1.09 -19.25 -53.74
C GLU A 108 -0.65 -20.72 -53.60
N THR A 109 -0.81 -21.28 -52.41
CA THR A 109 -0.97 -22.72 -52.18
C THR A 109 -1.98 -22.96 -51.07
N SER A 110 -2.91 -23.89 -51.30
CA SER A 110 -3.95 -24.27 -50.35
C SER A 110 -3.49 -25.37 -49.42
N GLU A 111 -3.66 -25.22 -48.10
CA GLU A 111 -3.51 -26.35 -47.19
C GLU A 111 -4.47 -26.28 -45.99
N LYS A 112 -4.53 -27.36 -45.21
CA LYS A 112 -5.65 -27.69 -44.31
C LYS A 112 -5.58 -26.98 -42.96
N SER A 113 -6.74 -26.88 -42.31
CA SER A 113 -6.81 -26.58 -40.87
C SER A 113 -6.19 -27.72 -40.05
N GLU A 114 -5.10 -27.44 -39.36
CA GLU A 114 -4.53 -28.33 -38.34
C GLU A 114 -4.33 -27.55 -37.05
N LYS A 115 -4.70 -28.15 -35.90
CA LYS A 115 -4.49 -27.54 -34.59
C LYS A 115 -3.05 -27.81 -34.15
N SER A 116 -2.15 -26.84 -34.36
CA SER A 116 -0.86 -26.87 -33.68
C SER A 116 -1.04 -26.55 -32.19
N GLU A 117 -0.73 -27.53 -31.34
CA GLU A 117 -0.35 -27.23 -29.96
C GLU A 117 0.96 -26.43 -30.00
N ILE A 118 1.01 -25.28 -29.32
CA ILE A 118 2.25 -24.51 -29.20
C ILE A 118 3.13 -25.23 -28.18
N GLN A 119 3.96 -26.17 -28.65
CA GLN A 119 5.11 -26.64 -27.89
C GLN A 119 6.09 -25.47 -27.75
N ASN A 120 6.06 -24.83 -26.57
CA ASN A 120 7.18 -24.01 -26.12
C ASN A 120 8.39 -24.93 -25.92
N ASP A 121 9.26 -25.01 -26.92
CA ASP A 121 10.61 -25.59 -26.78
C ASP A 121 11.49 -24.61 -25.99
N SER A 122 11.11 -24.42 -24.73
CA SER A 122 11.86 -23.64 -23.76
C SER A 122 13.12 -24.41 -23.42
N LYS A 123 14.27 -23.76 -23.64
CA LYS A 123 15.60 -24.20 -23.18
C LYS A 123 15.65 -24.48 -21.66
N TYR A 124 14.66 -24.01 -20.90
CA TYR A 124 14.48 -24.24 -19.48
C TYR A 124 13.20 -25.05 -19.23
N GLN A 125 13.33 -26.21 -18.56
CA GLN A 125 12.20 -27.08 -18.22
C GLN A 125 11.43 -26.56 -16.99
N ASP A 126 10.72 -25.45 -17.17
CA ASP A 126 9.90 -24.81 -16.15
C ASP A 126 8.50 -25.49 -16.08
N ASP A 127 8.29 -26.47 -15.17
CA ASP A 127 6.96 -27.07 -14.87
C ASP A 127 6.05 -26.09 -14.09
N CYS A 128 5.84 -24.93 -14.68
CA CYS A 128 5.08 -23.81 -14.16
C CYS A 128 4.18 -23.29 -15.29
N SER A 129 2.92 -23.72 -15.29
CA SER A 129 1.93 -23.22 -16.23
C SER A 129 1.59 -21.76 -15.88
N LEU A 130 2.26 -20.80 -16.50
CA LEU A 130 2.02 -19.37 -16.32
C LEU A 130 0.87 -18.93 -17.25
N PRO A 131 -0.30 -18.54 -16.71
CA PRO A 131 -1.47 -18.24 -17.53
C PRO A 131 -1.41 -16.84 -18.15
N VAL A 132 -1.79 -16.75 -19.41
CA VAL A 132 -2.16 -15.48 -20.04
C VAL A 132 -3.68 -15.32 -19.93
N PHE A 133 -4.10 -14.26 -19.27
CA PHE A 133 -5.51 -13.83 -19.20
C PHE A 133 -5.72 -12.56 -20.02
N ASP A 134 -6.91 -12.41 -20.62
CA ASP A 134 -7.38 -11.12 -21.10
C ASP A 134 -7.66 -10.21 -19.88
N PRO A 135 -7.02 -9.03 -19.77
CA PRO A 135 -7.35 -8.08 -18.70
C PRO A 135 -8.82 -7.66 -18.68
N TRP A 136 -9.55 -7.78 -19.80
CA TRP A 136 -10.93 -7.32 -20.00
C TRP A 136 -11.98 -8.43 -20.05
N ASP A 137 -11.64 -9.65 -19.61
CA ASP A 137 -12.54 -10.81 -19.55
C ASP A 137 -13.91 -10.48 -18.92
N GLU A 138 -14.98 -11.04 -19.49
CA GLU A 138 -16.37 -10.80 -19.08
C GLU A 138 -16.63 -11.08 -17.60
N THR A 139 -15.90 -12.01 -16.97
CA THR A 139 -16.04 -12.34 -15.55
C THR A 139 -15.58 -11.22 -14.60
N ILE A 140 -14.71 -10.31 -15.06
CA ILE A 140 -14.17 -9.22 -14.24
C ILE A 140 -15.02 -7.95 -14.33
N LYS A 141 -15.71 -7.72 -15.45
CA LYS A 141 -16.52 -6.51 -15.70
C LYS A 141 -17.55 -6.18 -14.60
N PRO A 142 -18.26 -7.14 -13.96
CA PRO A 142 -19.19 -6.86 -12.86
C PRO A 142 -18.56 -6.18 -11.64
N PHE A 143 -17.23 -6.27 -11.49
CA PHE A 143 -16.48 -5.72 -10.35
C PHE A 143 -15.78 -4.38 -10.67
N MET A 144 -15.80 -3.93 -11.93
CA MET A 144 -15.16 -2.69 -12.38
C MET A 144 -16.05 -1.47 -12.15
N VAL A 145 -16.04 -0.95 -10.92
CA VAL A 145 -16.83 0.22 -10.50
C VAL A 145 -16.00 1.51 -10.58
N GLU A 146 -16.36 2.43 -11.49
CA GLU A 146 -15.70 3.73 -11.74
C GLU A 146 -15.44 4.54 -10.45
N ASP A 147 -14.21 5.03 -10.25
CA ASP A 147 -13.93 5.94 -9.13
C ASP A 147 -14.23 7.42 -9.47
N THR A 148 -15.50 7.78 -9.33
CA THR A 148 -16.02 9.14 -9.55
C THR A 148 -15.47 10.25 -8.62
N LYS A 149 -14.51 9.97 -7.73
CA LYS A 149 -13.92 10.90 -6.74
C LYS A 149 -13.47 12.25 -7.31
N MET A 150 -12.97 12.29 -8.55
CA MET A 150 -12.53 13.50 -9.24
C MET A 150 -13.47 13.95 -10.38
N LYS A 151 -14.67 13.36 -10.51
CA LYS A 151 -15.59 13.60 -11.64
C LYS A 151 -16.23 15.00 -11.64
N PHE A 152 -16.41 15.59 -10.46
CA PHE A 152 -17.17 16.84 -10.25
C PHE A 152 -16.35 17.98 -9.61
N CYS A 153 -15.01 17.87 -9.63
CA CYS A 153 -14.12 18.86 -9.03
C CYS A 153 -13.92 20.11 -9.93
N ASN A 154 -13.50 21.23 -9.33
CA ASN A 154 -13.23 22.46 -10.07
C ASN A 154 -11.88 22.39 -10.80
N LYS A 155 -11.91 21.99 -12.07
CA LYS A 155 -10.75 21.92 -12.97
C LYS A 155 -10.12 23.28 -13.30
N ASN A 156 -10.81 24.38 -13.00
CA ASN A 156 -10.34 25.75 -13.23
C ASN A 156 -9.86 26.42 -11.94
N PHE A 157 -9.66 25.66 -10.86
CA PHE A 157 -9.20 26.18 -9.59
C PHE A 157 -7.72 26.64 -9.67
N LYS A 158 -7.43 27.82 -9.12
CA LYS A 158 -6.06 28.33 -8.94
C LYS A 158 -5.72 28.41 -7.45
N PRO A 159 -4.49 28.02 -7.03
CA PRO A 159 -4.03 28.25 -5.68
C PRO A 159 -4.05 29.75 -5.33
N PHE A 160 -4.51 30.12 -4.12
CA PHE A 160 -4.47 31.52 -3.68
C PHE A 160 -3.10 31.95 -3.16
N THR A 161 -2.21 30.98 -2.91
CA THR A 161 -0.88 31.18 -2.36
C THR A 161 0.13 30.26 -3.05
N GLU A 162 1.41 30.60 -2.95
CA GLU A 162 2.54 29.80 -3.44
C GLU A 162 3.67 29.74 -2.38
N LEU A 163 4.54 28.74 -2.51
CA LEU A 163 5.86 28.70 -1.88
C LEU A 163 6.89 28.43 -2.97
N VAL A 164 7.78 29.40 -3.22
CA VAL A 164 8.83 29.28 -4.25
C VAL A 164 10.13 29.87 -3.73
N ASN A 165 11.21 29.08 -3.78
CA ASN A 165 12.57 29.45 -3.41
C ASN A 165 12.65 30.18 -2.06
N GLY A 166 12.14 29.54 -1.00
CA GLY A 166 12.16 30.09 0.35
C GLY A 166 11.29 31.34 0.55
N THR A 167 10.27 31.56 -0.29
CA THR A 167 9.33 32.69 -0.14
C THR A 167 7.88 32.22 -0.26
N PHE A 168 7.08 32.49 0.76
CA PHE A 168 5.64 32.27 0.80
C PHE A 168 4.90 33.53 0.35
N ARG A 169 4.03 33.44 -0.67
CA ARG A 169 3.30 34.58 -1.25
C ARG A 169 1.80 34.32 -1.37
N VAL A 170 1.02 35.40 -1.43
CA VAL A 170 -0.37 35.39 -1.94
C VAL A 170 -0.31 35.74 -3.42
N VAL A 171 -1.07 35.03 -4.25
CA VAL A 171 -1.11 35.22 -5.71
C VAL A 171 -2.52 35.50 -6.26
N GLU A 172 -3.57 35.16 -5.50
CA GLU A 172 -4.95 35.60 -5.78
C GLU A 172 -5.39 36.51 -4.63
N GLU A 173 -4.93 37.76 -4.67
CA GLU A 173 -5.31 38.81 -3.72
C GLU A 173 -6.80 39.17 -3.83
N LYS A 174 -7.41 39.52 -2.70
CA LYS A 174 -8.81 39.95 -2.63
C LYS A 174 -9.00 40.84 -1.40
N GLU A 175 -9.71 41.96 -1.55
CA GLU A 175 -10.06 42.81 -0.42
C GLU A 175 -10.84 42.03 0.65
N GLY A 176 -10.45 42.19 1.93
CA GLY A 176 -11.06 41.48 3.05
C GLY A 176 -10.68 40.01 3.20
N ARG A 177 -9.77 39.48 2.36
CA ARG A 177 -9.13 38.17 2.54
C ARG A 177 -7.79 38.33 3.25
N THR A 178 -7.56 37.55 4.31
CA THR A 178 -6.23 37.41 4.95
C THR A 178 -5.71 36.00 4.73
N CYS A 179 -4.46 35.84 4.31
CA CYS A 179 -3.79 34.53 4.21
C CYS A 179 -2.59 34.47 5.16
N LYS A 180 -2.33 33.30 5.76
CA LYS A 180 -1.19 33.05 6.64
C LYS A 180 -0.59 31.67 6.38
N GLY A 181 0.70 31.54 6.64
CA GLY A 181 1.45 30.28 6.57
C GLY A 181 1.83 29.78 7.97
N ARG A 182 2.09 28.48 8.12
CA ARG A 182 2.84 27.92 9.25
C ARG A 182 3.74 26.78 8.79
N CYS A 183 4.97 26.71 9.29
CA CYS A 183 5.84 25.57 9.02
C CYS A 183 5.38 24.37 9.81
N HIS A 184 5.53 23.22 9.19
CA HIS A 184 5.36 21.91 9.79
C HIS A 184 6.69 21.16 9.62
N THR A 185 7.22 20.60 10.70
CA THR A 185 8.56 19.99 10.70
C THR A 185 8.57 18.75 11.59
N LEU A 186 8.94 17.61 11.02
CA LEU A 186 9.26 16.41 11.76
C LEU A 186 10.78 16.36 11.95
N PRO A 187 11.32 16.47 13.18
CA PRO A 187 12.78 16.42 13.39
C PRO A 187 13.38 15.05 13.08
N ASP A 188 12.60 13.99 13.28
CA ASP A 188 12.96 12.60 13.06
C ASP A 188 11.70 11.70 13.08
N LEU A 189 11.72 10.50 12.51
CA LEU A 189 10.53 9.64 12.38
C LEU A 189 9.78 9.39 13.70
N THR A 190 10.52 9.23 14.80
CA THR A 190 9.98 8.98 16.14
C THR A 190 9.89 10.23 17.03
N ALA A 191 10.25 11.41 16.52
CA ALA A 191 10.26 12.66 17.28
C ALA A 191 8.88 13.35 17.30
N PRO A 192 8.56 14.14 18.36
CA PRO A 192 7.35 14.96 18.37
C PRO A 192 7.31 15.95 17.20
N PHE A 193 6.21 15.92 16.46
CA PHE A 193 5.96 16.79 15.31
C PHE A 193 5.89 18.27 15.74
N LYS A 194 6.62 19.15 15.06
CA LYS A 194 6.69 20.59 15.36
C LYS A 194 5.85 21.39 14.37
N VAL A 195 5.14 22.39 14.88
CA VAL A 195 4.32 23.31 14.09
C VAL A 195 4.56 24.73 14.59
N THR A 196 4.77 25.69 13.70
CA THR A 196 4.96 27.10 14.10
C THR A 196 3.64 27.80 14.39
N ASN A 197 3.73 28.96 15.04
CA ASN A 197 2.66 29.95 14.97
C ASN A 197 2.41 30.38 13.51
N TRP A 198 1.21 30.88 13.24
CA TRP A 198 0.84 31.46 11.94
C TRP A 198 1.61 32.76 11.68
N PHE A 199 2.19 32.88 10.48
CA PHE A 199 2.95 34.04 10.02
C PHE A 199 2.42 34.61 8.69
N SER A 200 2.73 35.88 8.41
CA SER A 200 2.34 36.59 7.19
C SER A 200 3.23 36.21 5.99
N PRO A 201 2.78 36.39 4.74
CA PRO A 201 3.61 36.22 3.53
C PRO A 201 4.99 36.89 3.63
N GLY A 202 6.02 36.20 3.15
CA GLY A 202 7.43 36.60 3.29
C GLY A 202 8.43 35.45 3.15
N PRO A 203 9.73 35.70 3.42
CA PRO A 203 10.77 34.67 3.41
C PRO A 203 10.55 33.60 4.47
N THR A 204 10.87 32.34 4.16
CA THR A 204 10.67 31.19 5.05
C THR A 204 11.52 29.98 4.67
N ASP A 205 11.96 29.23 5.67
CA ASP A 205 12.67 27.95 5.60
C ASP A 205 11.76 26.73 5.88
N CYS A 206 10.44 26.84 5.67
CA CYS A 206 9.58 25.66 5.70
C CYS A 206 9.89 24.73 4.51
N GLU A 207 10.31 23.48 4.73
CA GLU A 207 10.21 22.40 3.71
C GLU A 207 8.73 22.08 3.44
N PHE A 208 7.91 22.01 4.51
CA PHE A 208 6.45 21.82 4.45
C PHE A 208 5.72 23.00 5.10
N LEU A 209 4.85 23.67 4.33
CA LEU A 209 4.12 24.87 4.76
C LEU A 209 2.61 24.65 4.57
N GLU A 210 1.83 24.79 5.64
CA GLU A 210 0.37 24.91 5.52
C GLU A 210 0.01 26.39 5.33
N ALA A 211 -0.68 26.69 4.22
CA ALA A 211 -1.21 28.00 3.92
C ALA A 211 -2.74 27.96 3.99
N VAL A 212 -3.33 28.89 4.75
CA VAL A 212 -4.79 29.02 4.90
C VAL A 212 -5.19 30.47 4.70
N CYS A 213 -6.35 30.71 4.10
CA CYS A 213 -6.94 32.04 3.99
C CYS A 213 -8.35 32.11 4.57
N TRP A 214 -8.64 33.26 5.19
CA TRP A 214 -9.91 33.58 5.81
C TRP A 214 -10.53 34.82 5.16
N GLU A 215 -11.86 34.85 5.09
CA GLU A 215 -12.67 36.01 4.71
C GLU A 215 -13.74 36.27 5.79
N LYS A 216 -14.30 37.48 5.85
CA LYS A 216 -15.42 37.78 6.77
C LYS A 216 -16.68 37.00 6.38
N GLY A 217 -17.14 36.13 7.26
CA GLY A 217 -18.42 35.43 7.17
C GLY A 217 -19.48 35.99 8.13
N GLN A 218 -20.70 35.45 8.03
CA GLN A 218 -21.87 35.90 8.81
C GLN A 218 -21.71 35.79 10.34
N PHE A 219 -20.82 34.91 10.82
CA PHE A 219 -20.65 34.61 12.25
C PHE A 219 -19.19 34.78 12.73
N GLY A 220 -18.32 35.43 11.94
CA GLY A 220 -16.89 35.56 12.23
C GLY A 220 -16.01 35.33 11.00
N GLU A 221 -14.70 35.13 11.19
CA GLU A 221 -13.80 34.73 10.11
C GLU A 221 -14.14 33.31 9.63
N LYS A 222 -14.15 33.12 8.30
CA LYS A 222 -14.45 31.84 7.65
C LYS A 222 -13.25 31.38 6.83
N GLU A 223 -12.81 30.14 7.07
CA GLU A 223 -11.90 29.41 6.18
C GLU A 223 -12.46 29.34 4.74
N VAL A 224 -11.75 29.91 3.77
CA VAL A 224 -12.12 29.88 2.33
C VAL A 224 -11.10 29.14 1.46
N TYR A 225 -9.90 28.89 1.99
CA TYR A 225 -8.80 28.24 1.28
C TYR A 225 -7.88 27.57 2.29
N GLY A 226 -7.37 26.39 1.92
CA GLY A 226 -6.29 25.70 2.62
C GLY A 226 -5.47 24.90 1.62
N TRP A 227 -4.16 24.85 1.84
CA TRP A 227 -3.23 24.18 0.96
C TRP A 227 -1.99 23.75 1.75
N ILE A 228 -1.41 22.61 1.37
CA ILE A 228 -0.08 22.19 1.85
C ILE A 228 0.88 22.37 0.69
N HIS A 229 1.81 23.31 0.87
CA HIS A 229 2.94 23.56 -0.01
C HIS A 229 4.14 22.74 0.44
N THR A 230 4.94 22.32 -0.53
CA THR A 230 6.24 21.71 -0.30
C THR A 230 7.31 22.51 -1.05
N GLN A 231 8.53 22.47 -0.55
CA GLN A 231 9.76 22.76 -1.31
C GLN A 231 10.86 21.85 -0.76
N ILE A 232 11.86 21.54 -1.59
CA ILE A 232 13.06 20.82 -1.14
C ILE A 232 14.11 21.85 -0.73
N LEU A 233 14.58 21.74 0.51
CA LEU A 233 15.72 22.49 1.03
C LEU A 233 16.99 21.64 0.83
N PRO A 234 17.92 22.02 -0.07
CA PRO A 234 19.08 21.19 -0.34
C PRO A 234 19.94 20.96 0.90
N ASN A 235 20.02 19.70 1.33
CA ASN A 235 20.85 19.26 2.43
C ASN A 235 22.31 19.61 2.12
N LYS A 236 23.05 20.10 3.12
CA LYS A 236 24.45 20.56 2.98
C LYS A 236 25.47 19.42 2.85
N VAL A 237 25.07 18.30 2.25
CA VAL A 237 25.91 17.13 1.99
C VAL A 237 26.81 17.44 0.79
N PRO A 238 28.15 17.25 0.90
CA PRO A 238 29.09 17.41 -0.21
C PRO A 238 28.65 16.65 -1.47
N LYS A 239 29.12 17.06 -2.66
CA LYS A 239 28.96 16.23 -3.86
C LYS A 239 29.64 14.87 -3.58
N PRO A 240 28.99 13.72 -3.86
CA PRO A 240 29.65 12.43 -3.77
C PRO A 240 30.83 12.33 -4.76
N SER A 241 31.73 11.37 -4.53
CA SER A 241 32.85 11.07 -5.43
C SER A 241 32.45 10.19 -6.63
N ILE A 242 31.22 9.69 -6.69
CA ILE A 242 30.70 8.93 -7.83
C ILE A 242 30.08 9.87 -8.87
N GLU A 243 30.33 9.60 -10.15
CA GLU A 243 29.81 10.43 -11.24
C GLU A 243 28.49 9.89 -11.82
N LYS A 244 27.54 10.81 -12.02
CA LYS A 244 26.17 10.50 -12.46
C LYS A 244 26.09 9.88 -13.86
N SER A 245 27.14 10.05 -14.67
CA SER A 245 27.27 9.41 -15.98
C SER A 245 27.39 7.88 -15.89
N GLU A 246 28.09 7.40 -14.85
CA GLU A 246 28.41 5.98 -14.60
C GLU A 246 27.41 5.34 -13.64
N HIS A 247 26.84 6.15 -12.74
CA HIS A 247 25.80 5.78 -11.77
C HIS A 247 24.48 6.50 -12.12
N PRO A 248 23.55 5.87 -12.86
CA PRO A 248 22.29 6.51 -13.25
C PRO A 248 21.36 6.79 -12.07
N ASP A 249 20.40 7.69 -12.28
CA ASP A 249 19.27 7.86 -11.35
C ASP A 249 18.39 6.58 -11.34
N VAL A 250 17.82 6.24 -10.18
CA VAL A 250 16.98 5.05 -9.98
C VAL A 250 15.68 5.45 -9.30
N PHE A 251 14.56 5.36 -10.02
CA PHE A 251 13.25 5.79 -9.55
C PHE A 251 12.30 4.60 -9.42
N VAL A 252 11.95 4.23 -8.19
CA VAL A 252 10.94 3.20 -7.90
C VAL A 252 9.60 3.85 -7.59
N PHE A 253 8.57 3.43 -8.32
CA PHE A 253 7.18 3.77 -8.09
C PHE A 253 6.42 2.49 -7.72
N VAL A 254 5.90 2.42 -6.50
CA VAL A 254 5.08 1.32 -5.98
C VAL A 254 3.64 1.77 -5.93
N MET A 255 2.75 1.09 -6.65
CA MET A 255 1.31 1.26 -6.44
C MET A 255 0.78 0.09 -5.62
N ASP A 256 0.29 0.40 -4.43
CA ASP A 256 -0.17 -0.59 -3.45
C ASP A 256 -1.31 -1.44 -3.99
N SER A 257 -1.26 -2.76 -3.82
CA SER A 257 -2.32 -3.68 -4.24
C SER A 257 -2.61 -3.72 -5.75
N LEU A 258 -1.73 -3.19 -6.62
CA LEU A 258 -1.95 -3.15 -8.07
C LEU A 258 -1.53 -4.47 -8.75
N ALA A 259 -2.50 -5.30 -9.13
CA ALA A 259 -2.24 -6.52 -9.90
C ALA A 259 -1.87 -6.26 -11.38
N SER A 260 -1.17 -7.20 -12.04
CA SER A 260 -0.71 -7.00 -13.43
C SER A 260 -1.83 -6.78 -14.46
N GLY A 261 -2.96 -7.48 -14.34
CA GLY A 261 -4.13 -7.25 -15.21
C GLY A 261 -4.90 -5.97 -14.84
N MET A 262 -5.02 -5.67 -13.54
CA MET A 262 -5.57 -4.42 -13.01
C MET A 262 -4.80 -3.18 -13.51
N ALA A 263 -3.47 -3.24 -13.61
CA ALA A 263 -2.63 -2.20 -14.19
C ALA A 263 -2.97 -1.96 -15.68
N LYS A 264 -3.12 -3.03 -16.46
CA LYS A 264 -3.51 -2.97 -17.89
C LYS A 264 -4.93 -2.42 -18.10
N ARG A 265 -5.86 -2.67 -17.16
CA ARG A 265 -7.21 -2.07 -17.16
C ARG A 265 -7.18 -0.58 -16.80
N SER A 266 -6.43 -0.21 -15.76
CA SER A 266 -6.60 1.08 -15.08
C SER A 266 -5.59 2.16 -15.47
N LEU A 267 -4.40 1.78 -15.98
CA LEU A 267 -3.32 2.70 -16.37
C LEU A 267 -2.89 2.59 -17.85
N PRO A 268 -3.79 2.36 -18.82
CA PRO A 268 -3.41 1.95 -20.17
C PRO A 268 -2.57 2.99 -20.92
N LYS A 269 -2.79 4.30 -20.71
CA LYS A 269 -2.02 5.34 -21.41
C LYS A 269 -0.62 5.50 -20.82
N THR A 270 -0.55 5.46 -19.48
CA THR A 270 0.71 5.50 -18.73
C THR A 270 1.62 4.35 -19.13
N LEU A 271 1.09 3.12 -19.13
CA LEU A 271 1.88 1.93 -19.47
C LEU A 271 2.30 1.91 -20.95
N GLU A 272 1.46 2.37 -21.87
CA GLU A 272 1.82 2.49 -23.29
C GLU A 272 2.88 3.59 -23.51
N PHE A 273 2.86 4.69 -22.77
CA PHE A 273 3.93 5.69 -22.80
C PHE A 273 5.26 5.11 -22.31
N MET A 274 5.27 4.46 -21.14
CA MET A 274 6.45 3.77 -20.59
C MET A 274 7.04 2.78 -21.62
N LYS A 275 6.18 1.96 -22.23
CA LYS A 275 6.55 0.93 -23.20
C LYS A 275 7.06 1.48 -24.52
N THR A 276 6.42 2.53 -25.07
CA THR A 276 6.78 3.08 -26.40
C THR A 276 7.85 4.17 -26.37
N LYS A 277 8.06 4.86 -25.24
CA LYS A 277 9.02 5.98 -25.13
C LYS A 277 10.26 5.62 -24.32
N LEU A 278 10.10 4.89 -23.21
CA LEU A 278 11.21 4.45 -22.36
C LEU A 278 11.62 2.99 -22.63
N GLN A 279 10.99 2.34 -23.63
CA GLN A 279 11.18 0.92 -23.98
C GLN A 279 11.00 -0.03 -22.80
N ALA A 280 10.09 0.29 -21.88
CA ALA A 280 9.90 -0.46 -20.66
C ALA A 280 9.43 -1.90 -20.92
N VAL A 281 10.02 -2.86 -20.22
CA VAL A 281 9.71 -4.29 -20.32
C VAL A 281 8.68 -4.66 -19.25
N ASP A 282 7.56 -5.25 -19.65
CA ASP A 282 6.54 -5.80 -18.75
C ASP A 282 7.02 -7.14 -18.16
N PHE A 283 6.90 -7.34 -16.85
CA PHE A 283 7.17 -8.61 -16.18
C PHE A 283 5.85 -9.19 -15.61
N PRO A 284 4.98 -9.78 -16.46
CA PRO A 284 3.62 -10.17 -16.08
C PRO A 284 3.55 -11.29 -15.04
N TYR A 285 4.65 -12.02 -14.80
CA TYR A 285 4.69 -13.22 -13.97
C TYR A 285 5.43 -13.00 -12.64
N LEU A 286 5.24 -11.83 -12.01
CA LEU A 286 5.70 -11.59 -10.64
C LEU A 286 4.75 -12.24 -9.62
N SER A 287 5.30 -13.02 -8.68
CA SER A 287 4.63 -13.57 -7.50
C SER A 287 4.93 -12.70 -6.27
N GLN A 288 3.92 -12.41 -5.46
CA GLN A 288 4.14 -11.94 -4.07
C GLN A 288 4.83 -13.03 -3.22
N VAL A 289 5.41 -12.66 -2.08
CA VAL A 289 6.06 -13.63 -1.15
C VAL A 289 5.58 -13.52 0.31
N GLY A 290 4.58 -12.67 0.57
CA GLY A 290 3.92 -12.51 1.88
C GLY A 290 2.47 -12.00 1.79
N THR A 291 1.70 -12.08 2.89
CA THR A 291 0.23 -11.81 2.91
C THR A 291 -0.19 -10.34 2.86
N ARG A 292 0.73 -9.37 2.98
CA ARG A 292 0.41 -7.93 3.17
C ARG A 292 1.60 -7.02 2.80
N SER A 293 1.37 -5.70 2.69
CA SER A 293 2.37 -4.73 2.23
C SER A 293 3.68 -4.78 3.03
N GLN A 294 3.58 -4.75 4.37
CA GLN A 294 4.73 -4.85 5.29
C GLN A 294 5.66 -6.04 4.98
N VAL A 295 5.10 -7.24 4.82
CA VAL A 295 5.86 -8.48 4.64
C VAL A 295 6.30 -8.72 3.19
N ASN A 296 5.85 -7.90 2.24
CA ASN A 296 6.45 -7.82 0.89
C ASN A 296 7.48 -6.68 0.81
N ALA A 297 7.35 -5.62 1.62
CA ALA A 297 8.38 -4.60 1.78
C ALA A 297 9.66 -5.15 2.42
N VAL A 298 9.58 -6.01 3.44
CA VAL A 298 10.79 -6.63 4.05
C VAL A 298 11.68 -7.38 3.03
N PRO A 299 11.16 -8.29 2.17
CA PRO A 299 11.96 -8.96 1.15
C PRO A 299 12.43 -8.04 0.01
N LEU A 300 11.75 -6.93 -0.27
CA LEU A 300 12.25 -5.89 -1.18
C LEU A 300 13.40 -5.09 -0.55
N TRP A 301 13.25 -4.64 0.69
CA TRP A 301 14.10 -3.63 1.31
C TRP A 301 15.31 -4.20 2.05
N PHE A 302 15.20 -5.42 2.60
CA PHE A 302 16.23 -6.12 3.39
C PHE A 302 16.56 -7.53 2.85
N GLY A 303 15.81 -8.06 1.88
CA GLY A 303 16.06 -9.37 1.27
C GLY A 303 15.65 -10.57 2.12
N LYS A 304 14.80 -10.36 3.14
CA LYS A 304 14.45 -11.39 4.14
C LYS A 304 13.01 -11.89 4.01
N GLN A 305 12.83 -13.19 4.23
CA GLN A 305 11.54 -13.86 4.39
C GLN A 305 11.08 -13.68 5.84
N VAL A 306 9.86 -13.21 6.06
CA VAL A 306 9.27 -13.03 7.40
C VAL A 306 8.01 -13.87 7.64
N GLU A 307 7.45 -14.47 6.58
CA GLU A 307 6.40 -15.49 6.69
C GLU A 307 7.00 -16.87 6.40
N ALA A 308 6.96 -17.76 7.39
CA ALA A 308 7.35 -19.15 7.22
C ALA A 308 6.22 -19.93 6.52
N GLY A 309 6.55 -20.83 5.60
CA GLY A 309 5.58 -21.52 4.75
C GLY A 309 6.13 -22.80 4.13
N THR A 310 5.44 -23.32 3.12
CA THR A 310 5.85 -24.52 2.39
C THR A 310 6.05 -24.18 0.92
N MET A 311 7.10 -24.69 0.27
CA MET A 311 7.26 -24.58 -1.20
C MET A 311 6.53 -25.74 -1.89
N LYS A 312 6.15 -25.62 -3.16
CA LYS A 312 5.35 -26.64 -3.89
C LYS A 312 6.05 -28.02 -3.90
N GLY A 313 7.38 -28.04 -3.89
CA GLY A 313 8.21 -29.25 -3.72
C GLY A 313 8.20 -29.85 -2.30
N GLY A 314 7.28 -29.47 -1.42
CA GLY A 314 7.08 -30.05 -0.07
C GLY A 314 8.14 -29.66 0.97
N LYS A 315 9.23 -28.98 0.56
CA LYS A 315 10.26 -28.42 1.43
C LYS A 315 9.69 -27.25 2.24
N ARG A 316 9.92 -27.30 3.56
CA ARG A 316 9.60 -26.21 4.49
C ARG A 316 10.51 -25.01 4.22
N MET A 317 9.94 -23.81 4.31
CA MET A 317 10.64 -22.53 4.28
C MET A 317 10.42 -21.84 5.62
N GLU A 318 11.52 -21.58 6.33
CA GLU A 318 11.49 -20.79 7.55
C GLU A 318 11.56 -19.29 7.24
N ALA A 319 11.18 -18.48 8.22
CA ALA A 319 11.46 -17.05 8.21
C ALA A 319 12.94 -16.80 8.58
N ASP A 320 13.58 -15.84 7.93
CA ASP A 320 14.93 -15.40 8.31
C ASP A 320 14.90 -14.49 9.54
N TRP A 321 13.78 -13.79 9.77
CA TRP A 321 13.47 -12.98 10.94
C TRP A 321 12.08 -13.29 11.49
N THR A 322 11.98 -13.48 12.80
CA THR A 322 10.72 -13.60 13.54
C THR A 322 9.98 -12.26 13.67
N GLU A 323 8.69 -12.28 14.05
CA GLU A 323 7.96 -11.04 14.38
C GLU A 323 8.66 -10.25 15.51
N GLU A 324 9.28 -10.92 16.49
CA GLU A 324 10.04 -10.22 17.54
C GLU A 324 11.19 -9.39 16.94
N GLU A 325 11.92 -9.96 15.98
CA GLU A 325 13.05 -9.30 15.31
C GLU A 325 12.60 -8.18 14.36
N TYR A 326 11.63 -8.41 13.46
CA TYR A 326 11.27 -7.40 12.46
C TYR A 326 10.23 -6.37 12.95
N CYS A 327 9.41 -6.70 13.95
CA CYS A 327 8.30 -5.85 14.39
C CYS A 327 8.54 -5.16 15.74
N LYS A 328 9.15 -5.85 16.72
CA LYS A 328 9.33 -5.31 18.08
C LYS A 328 10.66 -4.58 18.28
N ASN A 329 11.54 -4.60 17.28
CA ASN A 329 12.81 -3.87 17.27
C ASN A 329 12.85 -2.83 16.14
N TYR A 330 13.70 -1.81 16.31
CA TYR A 330 13.97 -0.84 15.25
C TYR A 330 14.94 -1.45 14.22
N LEU A 331 14.84 -1.03 12.95
CA LEU A 331 15.51 -1.68 11.81
C LEU A 331 16.71 -0.89 11.26
N ASP A 332 17.09 0.21 11.92
CA ASP A 332 18.13 1.17 11.54
C ASP A 332 19.55 0.56 11.48
N ASP A 333 19.78 -0.52 12.23
CA ASP A 333 21.02 -1.31 12.22
C ASP A 333 21.03 -2.43 11.16
N LYS A 334 19.89 -2.71 10.51
CA LYS A 334 19.75 -3.83 9.57
C LYS A 334 20.18 -3.40 8.16
N PRO A 335 20.97 -4.23 7.44
CA PRO A 335 21.33 -3.98 6.05
C PRO A 335 20.09 -3.79 5.17
N ASN A 336 19.98 -2.63 4.53
CA ASN A 336 18.80 -2.24 3.76
C ASN A 336 19.20 -1.38 2.54
N MET A 337 18.38 -1.42 1.50
CA MET A 337 18.71 -0.79 0.22
C MET A 337 18.83 0.75 0.29
N PHE A 338 18.07 1.42 1.17
CA PHE A 338 18.15 2.89 1.29
C PHE A 338 19.52 3.30 1.82
N ARG A 339 20.00 2.56 2.83
CA ARG A 339 21.36 2.72 3.34
C ARG A 339 22.42 2.34 2.32
N ASP A 340 22.22 1.29 1.53
CA ASP A 340 23.13 0.95 0.42
C ASP A 340 23.29 2.12 -0.57
N PHE A 341 22.19 2.79 -0.94
CA PHE A 341 22.23 3.97 -1.81
C PHE A 341 22.90 5.18 -1.13
N LEU A 342 22.57 5.45 0.15
CA LEU A 342 23.19 6.52 0.94
C LEU A 342 24.72 6.34 1.08
N ASP A 343 25.17 5.14 1.47
CA ASP A 343 26.58 4.82 1.69
C ASP A 343 27.36 4.78 0.36
N ALA A 344 26.69 4.56 -0.78
CA ALA A 344 27.25 4.76 -2.13
C ALA A 344 27.28 6.24 -2.59
N GLY A 345 26.65 7.17 -1.85
CA GLY A 345 26.62 8.60 -2.16
C GLY A 345 25.45 9.08 -3.03
N TYR A 346 24.45 8.23 -3.30
CA TYR A 346 23.20 8.70 -3.91
C TYR A 346 22.45 9.63 -2.95
N THR A 347 21.78 10.64 -3.49
CA THR A 347 20.79 11.39 -2.69
C THR A 347 19.44 10.69 -2.75
N THR A 348 18.82 10.50 -1.60
CA THR A 348 17.68 9.57 -1.43
C THR A 348 16.40 10.27 -0.96
N ASN A 349 15.24 9.81 -1.43
CA ASN A 349 13.93 10.30 -0.99
C ASN A 349 12.92 9.16 -0.80
N TYR A 350 12.25 9.11 0.37
CA TYR A 350 11.16 8.17 0.67
C TYR A 350 9.80 8.87 0.62
N LEU A 351 8.99 8.57 -0.41
CA LEU A 351 7.72 9.23 -0.70
C LEU A 351 6.51 8.30 -0.47
N ASP A 352 6.22 7.99 0.80
CA ASP A 352 5.01 7.26 1.20
C ASP A 352 3.84 8.23 1.38
N ASN A 353 2.70 7.96 0.71
CA ASN A 353 1.56 8.87 0.69
C ASN A 353 0.45 8.58 1.71
N TRP A 354 0.70 7.66 2.66
CA TRP A 354 -0.17 7.39 3.82
C TRP A 354 0.52 7.77 5.15
N ILE A 355 -0.24 7.94 6.25
CA ILE A 355 0.32 8.14 7.61
C ILE A 355 0.72 6.82 8.28
N ASP A 356 0.02 5.73 7.95
CA ASP A 356 0.21 4.42 8.56
C ASP A 356 1.28 3.64 7.75
N GLN A 357 2.54 4.11 7.81
CA GLN A 357 3.65 3.67 6.94
C GLN A 357 3.79 2.14 6.81
N THR A 358 4.24 1.68 5.63
CA THR A 358 4.34 0.26 5.25
C THR A 358 5.01 -0.66 6.29
N LEU A 359 6.09 -0.22 6.94
CA LEU A 359 6.77 -1.04 7.95
C LEU A 359 6.16 -0.95 9.36
N THR A 360 5.42 0.11 9.68
CA THR A 360 4.95 0.37 11.05
C THR A 360 3.53 -0.10 11.32
N HIS A 361 2.76 -0.51 10.30
CA HIS A 361 1.34 -0.81 10.42
C HIS A 361 0.90 -2.18 9.88
N ASN A 362 -0.23 -2.65 10.42
CA ASN A 362 -0.86 -3.94 10.14
C ASN A 362 0.09 -5.16 10.29
N PRO A 363 0.54 -5.55 11.49
CA PRO A 363 0.27 -4.97 12.80
C PRO A 363 1.18 -3.79 13.13
N ILE A 364 0.92 -3.14 14.27
CA ILE A 364 1.74 -2.04 14.76
C ILE A 364 3.14 -2.55 15.11
N CYS A 365 4.14 -2.01 14.42
CA CYS A 365 5.55 -2.37 14.48
C CYS A 365 6.42 -1.12 14.57
N LYS A 366 7.65 -1.27 15.07
CA LYS A 366 8.58 -0.14 15.27
C LYS A 366 9.13 0.46 13.98
N GLY A 367 9.38 -0.34 12.94
CA GLY A 367 9.97 0.14 11.68
C GLY A 367 11.36 0.76 11.89
N PHE A 368 11.59 1.95 11.32
CA PHE A 368 12.81 2.73 11.55
C PHE A 368 12.60 3.76 12.66
N GLN A 369 13.58 3.92 13.54
CA GLN A 369 13.61 4.97 14.56
C GLN A 369 13.93 6.34 13.95
N HIS A 370 14.85 6.33 12.98
CA HIS A 370 15.45 7.50 12.36
C HIS A 370 15.11 7.62 10.86
N PHE A 371 15.22 8.82 10.29
CA PHE A 371 15.15 8.99 8.83
C PHE A 371 16.22 8.16 8.09
N HIS A 372 15.75 7.18 7.30
CA HIS A 372 16.57 6.27 6.49
C HIS A 372 16.83 6.78 5.07
N THR A 373 16.48 8.04 4.77
CA THR A 373 16.69 8.74 3.49
C THR A 373 16.96 10.23 3.74
N ASN A 374 17.51 10.96 2.74
CA ASN A 374 17.85 12.38 2.90
C ASN A 374 16.63 13.31 2.92
N HIS A 375 15.56 12.91 2.23
CA HIS A 375 14.27 13.59 2.19
C HIS A 375 13.14 12.59 2.39
N THR A 376 12.00 13.03 2.89
CA THR A 376 10.81 12.18 2.93
C THR A 376 9.52 13.00 2.87
N PHE A 377 8.53 12.46 2.16
CA PHE A 377 7.18 13.04 2.04
C PHE A 377 6.35 12.89 3.32
N PHE A 378 6.78 12.05 4.27
CA PHE A 378 6.03 11.69 5.47
C PHE A 378 5.50 12.86 6.32
N PRO A 379 6.16 14.03 6.41
CA PRO A 379 5.56 15.18 7.07
C PRO A 379 4.24 15.60 6.43
N LEU A 380 4.07 15.54 5.10
CA LEU A 380 2.81 15.90 4.43
C LEU A 380 1.66 14.95 4.80
N THR A 381 1.91 13.64 4.93
CA THR A 381 0.87 12.70 5.34
C THR A 381 0.49 12.88 6.81
N HIS A 382 1.47 13.13 7.68
CA HIS A 382 1.22 13.49 9.09
C HIS A 382 0.45 14.81 9.21
N ILE A 383 0.79 15.81 8.40
CA ILE A 383 0.07 17.10 8.28
C ILE A 383 -1.40 16.83 7.92
N LEU A 384 -1.63 16.18 6.77
CA LEU A 384 -2.95 15.87 6.22
C LEU A 384 -3.83 15.12 7.23
N GLU A 385 -3.31 14.08 7.88
CA GLU A 385 -4.12 13.22 8.73
C GLU A 385 -4.22 13.70 10.17
N ARG A 386 -3.16 14.27 10.76
CA ARG A 386 -3.10 14.55 12.21
C ARG A 386 -3.22 16.03 12.60
N THR A 387 -2.71 17.01 11.83
CA THR A 387 -2.49 18.39 12.37
C THR A 387 -3.23 19.56 11.71
N VAL A 388 -3.77 19.41 10.50
CA VAL A 388 -4.30 20.56 9.71
C VAL A 388 -5.80 20.85 9.84
N LEU A 389 -6.18 22.07 9.49
CA LEU A 389 -7.56 22.55 9.44
C LEU A 389 -8.40 21.81 8.40
N TRP A 390 -9.72 21.79 8.58
CA TRP A 390 -10.62 20.99 7.74
C TRP A 390 -10.54 21.40 6.27
N VAL A 391 -10.42 22.70 5.98
CA VAL A 391 -10.27 23.20 4.59
C VAL A 391 -9.00 22.64 3.93
N THR A 392 -7.87 22.64 4.65
CA THR A 392 -6.59 22.08 4.20
C THR A 392 -6.75 20.59 3.86
N LYS A 393 -7.47 19.81 4.68
CA LYS A 393 -7.75 18.39 4.39
C LYS A 393 -8.60 18.16 3.14
N GLN A 394 -9.42 19.11 2.71
CA GLN A 394 -10.20 18.93 1.47
C GLN A 394 -9.34 19.16 0.21
N SER A 395 -8.26 19.96 0.32
CA SER A 395 -7.37 20.29 -0.81
C SER A 395 -6.65 19.09 -1.42
N LEU A 396 -6.57 17.96 -0.70
CA LEU A 396 -5.95 16.71 -1.16
C LEU A 396 -6.95 15.54 -1.31
N LYS A 397 -8.26 15.82 -1.35
CA LYS A 397 -9.31 14.79 -1.53
C LYS A 397 -9.78 14.61 -2.97
N GLY A 398 -9.27 15.38 -3.93
CA GLY A 398 -9.71 15.39 -5.33
C GLY A 398 -11.06 16.09 -5.55
N THR A 399 -12.05 15.84 -4.69
CA THR A 399 -13.46 16.22 -4.86
C THR A 399 -13.73 17.71 -5.06
N GLN A 400 -12.92 18.61 -4.49
CA GLN A 400 -13.16 20.07 -4.60
C GLN A 400 -12.35 20.73 -5.72
N ILE A 401 -11.03 20.48 -5.77
CA ILE A 401 -10.08 21.24 -6.59
C ILE A 401 -9.21 20.36 -7.51
N CYS A 402 -9.64 19.12 -7.76
CA CYS A 402 -8.97 18.13 -8.61
C CYS A 402 -7.56 17.69 -8.18
N ARG A 403 -7.10 18.11 -6.99
CA ARG A 403 -5.83 17.69 -6.39
C ARG A 403 -6.03 16.60 -5.34
N GLU A 404 -5.25 15.54 -5.45
CA GLU A 404 -5.18 14.43 -4.49
C GLU A 404 -3.78 14.31 -3.88
N VAL A 405 -3.66 13.63 -2.73
CA VAL A 405 -2.37 13.41 -2.06
C VAL A 405 -1.30 12.79 -2.97
N HIS A 406 -1.68 11.90 -3.90
CA HIS A 406 -0.74 11.32 -4.86
C HIS A 406 -0.14 12.36 -5.84
N GLN A 407 -0.88 13.41 -6.20
CA GLN A 407 -0.35 14.50 -7.02
C GLN A 407 0.66 15.31 -6.20
N ALA A 408 0.36 15.61 -4.94
CA ALA A 408 1.32 16.26 -4.03
C ALA A 408 2.60 15.41 -3.83
N THR A 409 2.49 14.08 -3.85
CA THR A 409 3.65 13.17 -3.85
C THR A 409 4.51 13.35 -5.11
N LEU A 410 3.88 13.41 -6.28
CA LEU A 410 4.56 13.65 -7.56
C LEU A 410 5.15 15.08 -7.63
N GLU A 411 4.46 16.10 -7.12
CA GLU A 411 4.97 17.48 -6.99
C GLU A 411 6.26 17.55 -6.14
N TYR A 412 6.34 16.79 -5.03
CA TYR A 412 7.52 16.73 -4.18
C TYR A 412 8.68 15.93 -4.82
N PHE A 413 8.38 14.86 -5.56
CA PHE A 413 9.37 14.20 -6.44
C PHE A 413 9.94 15.20 -7.46
N ASP A 414 9.06 15.97 -8.11
CA ASP A 414 9.38 17.00 -9.12
C ASP A 414 10.30 18.10 -8.59
N GLN A 415 10.15 18.46 -7.31
CA GLN A 415 11.03 19.39 -6.61
C GLN A 415 12.37 18.72 -6.29
N PHE A 416 12.36 17.47 -5.85
CA PHE A 416 13.54 16.71 -5.45
C PHE A 416 14.50 16.43 -6.60
N VAL A 417 14.00 15.97 -7.75
CA VAL A 417 14.86 15.66 -8.90
C VAL A 417 15.53 16.90 -9.50
N ARG A 418 14.91 18.08 -9.34
CA ARG A 418 15.44 19.37 -9.82
C ARG A 418 16.36 20.06 -8.81
N ALA A 419 16.23 19.75 -7.51
CA ALA A 419 17.13 20.24 -6.47
C ALA A 419 18.54 19.60 -6.51
N TYR A 420 18.66 18.39 -7.06
CA TYR A 420 19.91 17.61 -7.11
C TYR A 420 20.28 17.14 -8.54
N PRO A 421 20.64 18.08 -9.45
CA PRO A 421 21.01 17.75 -10.83
C PRO A 421 22.45 17.22 -10.96
N ASP A 422 23.33 17.55 -10.00
CA ASP A 422 24.78 17.30 -10.04
C ASP A 422 25.20 15.89 -9.59
N ARG A 423 24.25 15.07 -9.14
CA ARG A 423 24.48 13.82 -8.42
C ARG A 423 23.39 12.77 -8.70
N PRO A 424 23.70 11.47 -8.54
CA PRO A 424 22.72 10.42 -8.69
C PRO A 424 21.68 10.42 -7.56
N LYS A 425 20.46 10.03 -7.92
CA LYS A 425 19.28 10.04 -7.04
C LYS A 425 18.62 8.67 -6.98
N PHE A 426 18.15 8.31 -5.79
CA PHE A 426 17.27 7.16 -5.57
C PHE A 426 15.96 7.61 -4.93
N THR A 427 14.83 7.18 -5.48
CA THR A 427 13.52 7.45 -4.87
C THR A 427 12.71 6.17 -4.71
N TRP A 428 12.01 6.05 -3.58
CA TRP A 428 10.98 5.04 -3.40
C TRP A 428 9.65 5.75 -3.12
N SER A 429 8.71 5.68 -4.07
CA SER A 429 7.41 6.34 -3.97
C SER A 429 6.31 5.29 -3.77
N TRP A 430 5.59 5.33 -2.64
CA TRP A 430 4.51 4.38 -2.33
C TRP A 430 3.15 5.07 -2.43
N PHE A 431 2.31 4.63 -3.37
CA PHE A 431 0.98 5.18 -3.62
C PHE A 431 -0.11 4.22 -3.11
N VAL A 432 -0.57 4.44 -1.88
CA VAL A 432 -1.61 3.60 -1.24
C VAL A 432 -3.01 3.94 -1.76
N HIS A 433 -3.35 5.23 -1.78
CA HIS A 433 -4.73 5.72 -1.95
C HIS A 433 -5.35 5.61 -3.37
N LEU A 434 -4.75 4.80 -4.26
CA LEU A 434 -5.21 4.57 -5.63
C LEU A 434 -5.87 3.19 -5.79
N ALA A 435 -5.16 2.12 -5.47
CA ALA A 435 -5.56 0.74 -5.74
C ALA A 435 -6.02 -0.06 -4.51
N HIS A 436 -5.43 0.17 -3.32
CA HIS A 436 -5.69 -0.57 -2.06
C HIS A 436 -7.19 -0.84 -1.79
N GLU A 437 -8.05 0.13 -2.08
CA GLU A 437 -9.49 0.10 -1.74
C GLU A 437 -10.42 -0.22 -2.92
N LYS A 438 -9.97 -0.16 -4.18
CA LYS A 438 -10.83 -0.23 -5.37
C LYS A 438 -10.13 -0.83 -6.58
N LEU A 439 -10.72 -1.89 -7.15
CA LEU A 439 -10.22 -2.60 -8.34
C LEU A 439 -10.08 -1.71 -9.60
N ALA A 440 -10.91 -0.67 -9.74
CA ALA A 440 -10.79 0.30 -10.82
C ALA A 440 -10.05 1.59 -10.41
N GLY A 441 -9.79 1.81 -9.12
CA GLY A 441 -9.44 3.11 -8.54
C GLY A 441 -8.26 3.88 -9.16
N PRO A 442 -7.24 3.25 -9.77
CA PRO A 442 -6.19 3.98 -10.51
C PRO A 442 -6.67 4.63 -11.82
N ASP A 443 -7.87 4.32 -12.32
CA ASP A 443 -8.46 4.86 -13.56
C ASP A 443 -8.40 6.39 -13.65
N ARG A 444 -8.73 7.05 -12.54
CA ARG A 444 -8.71 8.51 -12.36
C ARG A 444 -7.31 9.12 -12.38
N ALA A 445 -6.26 8.31 -12.19
CA ALA A 445 -4.87 8.75 -12.07
C ALA A 445 -4.06 8.54 -13.37
N ASP A 446 -4.49 7.66 -14.28
CA ASP A 446 -3.81 7.43 -15.57
C ASP A 446 -3.51 8.71 -16.37
N PRO A 447 -4.40 9.73 -16.46
CA PRO A 447 -4.05 10.99 -17.13
C PRO A 447 -2.92 11.76 -16.42
N HIS A 448 -2.89 11.73 -15.09
CA HIS A 448 -1.93 12.46 -14.27
C HIS A 448 -0.56 11.78 -14.23
N PHE A 449 -0.50 10.45 -14.18
CA PHE A 449 0.75 9.72 -14.33
C PHE A 449 1.32 9.86 -15.74
N LEU A 450 0.49 9.79 -16.79
CA LEU A 450 0.91 10.07 -18.16
C LEU A 450 1.54 11.47 -18.29
N GLU A 451 0.85 12.50 -17.79
CA GLU A 451 1.34 13.89 -17.80
C GLU A 451 2.66 14.04 -17.03
N PHE A 452 2.78 13.41 -15.86
CA PHE A 452 4.01 13.41 -15.05
C PHE A 452 5.20 12.74 -15.77
N PHE A 453 4.98 11.58 -16.41
CA PHE A 453 6.02 10.90 -17.20
C PHE A 453 6.37 11.64 -18.49
N GLN A 454 5.43 12.36 -19.10
CA GLN A 454 5.68 13.23 -20.26
C GLN A 454 6.50 14.47 -19.88
N ASN A 455 6.09 15.20 -18.84
CA ASN A 455 6.72 16.45 -18.41
C ASN A 455 8.14 16.25 -17.87
N ASN A 456 8.48 15.04 -17.42
CA ASN A 456 9.82 14.65 -16.96
C ASN A 456 10.50 13.61 -17.87
N PHE A 457 10.09 13.48 -19.14
CA PHE A 457 10.59 12.45 -20.05
C PHE A 457 12.13 12.34 -20.08
N GLU A 458 12.85 13.46 -20.25
CA GLU A 458 14.32 13.47 -20.29
C GLU A 458 14.99 12.96 -19.00
N ILE A 459 14.34 13.15 -17.84
CA ILE A 459 14.82 12.63 -16.55
C ILE A 459 14.63 11.11 -16.47
N PHE A 460 13.55 10.59 -17.05
CA PHE A 460 13.27 9.16 -17.10
C PHE A 460 14.02 8.43 -18.23
N ASP A 461 14.40 9.13 -19.30
CA ASP A 461 15.11 8.53 -20.44
C ASP A 461 16.59 8.21 -20.12
N ASP A 462 17.21 8.89 -19.15
CA ASP A 462 18.55 8.60 -18.59
C ASP A 462 18.52 7.81 -17.26
N ALA A 463 17.35 7.38 -16.79
CA ALA A 463 17.17 6.71 -15.50
C ALA A 463 16.69 5.25 -15.61
N PHE A 464 16.94 4.47 -14.57
CA PHE A 464 16.18 3.24 -14.33
C PHE A 464 14.84 3.62 -13.70
N VAL A 465 13.74 3.20 -14.31
CA VAL A 465 12.40 3.36 -13.72
C VAL A 465 11.82 1.99 -13.46
N ILE A 466 11.44 1.73 -12.22
CA ILE A 466 10.83 0.48 -11.77
C ILE A 466 9.43 0.81 -11.30
N PHE A 467 8.42 0.49 -12.11
CA PHE A 467 7.01 0.62 -11.72
C PHE A 467 6.52 -0.75 -11.28
N THR A 468 6.22 -0.91 -9.99
CA THR A 468 5.89 -2.19 -9.37
C THR A 468 4.65 -2.08 -8.46
N ALA A 469 4.16 -3.20 -7.98
CA ALA A 469 3.32 -3.30 -6.80
C ALA A 469 4.00 -4.17 -5.74
N ASP A 470 3.43 -4.16 -4.54
CA ASP A 470 3.81 -5.01 -3.40
C ASP A 470 3.01 -6.32 -3.36
N HIS A 471 1.75 -6.29 -3.80
CA HIS A 471 0.89 -7.45 -4.00
C HIS A 471 -0.28 -7.14 -4.95
N GLY A 472 -1.12 -8.14 -5.17
CA GLY A 472 -2.38 -7.98 -5.88
C GLY A 472 -3.48 -7.30 -5.07
N PHE A 473 -4.66 -7.17 -5.70
CA PHE A 473 -5.82 -6.52 -5.10
C PHE A 473 -6.44 -7.40 -4.00
N ARG A 474 -6.59 -6.85 -2.77
CA ARG A 474 -7.17 -7.57 -1.62
C ARG A 474 -8.48 -7.03 -1.06
N ALA A 475 -9.03 -5.93 -1.59
CA ALA A 475 -10.34 -5.40 -1.18
C ALA A 475 -11.53 -5.89 -2.04
N GLY A 476 -11.36 -6.97 -2.81
CA GLY A 476 -12.40 -7.63 -3.60
C GLY A 476 -13.43 -8.38 -2.78
N SER A 477 -14.53 -8.78 -3.41
CA SER A 477 -15.53 -9.68 -2.85
C SER A 477 -15.15 -11.15 -3.08
N PHE A 478 -15.78 -12.08 -2.35
CA PHE A 478 -15.61 -13.51 -2.62
C PHE A 478 -15.93 -13.88 -4.08
N GLU A 479 -17.03 -13.35 -4.64
CA GLU A 479 -17.41 -13.62 -6.03
C GLU A 479 -16.37 -13.11 -7.06
N PHE A 480 -15.56 -12.10 -6.70
CA PHE A 480 -14.42 -11.67 -7.52
C PHE A 480 -13.28 -12.69 -7.47
N TYR A 481 -12.85 -13.14 -6.28
CA TYR A 481 -11.77 -14.13 -6.13
C TYR A 481 -12.15 -15.50 -6.70
N LYS A 482 -13.43 -15.86 -6.70
CA LYS A 482 -13.96 -17.06 -7.35
C LYS A 482 -13.78 -17.06 -8.88
N THR A 483 -13.52 -15.90 -9.50
CA THR A 483 -13.10 -15.85 -10.90
C THR A 483 -11.63 -16.27 -11.02
N LYS A 484 -11.27 -17.00 -12.10
CA LYS A 484 -9.88 -17.44 -12.33
C LYS A 484 -8.88 -16.27 -12.38
N ILE A 485 -9.34 -15.10 -12.83
CA ILE A 485 -8.53 -13.88 -12.89
C ILE A 485 -8.42 -13.25 -11.51
N GLY A 486 -9.50 -13.15 -10.73
CA GLY A 486 -9.45 -12.61 -9.37
C GLY A 486 -8.54 -13.43 -8.43
N ALA A 487 -8.63 -14.76 -8.46
CA ALA A 487 -7.73 -15.65 -7.72
C ALA A 487 -6.25 -15.45 -8.10
N PHE A 488 -5.96 -15.29 -9.40
CA PHE A 488 -4.60 -15.08 -9.90
C PHE A 488 -4.07 -13.67 -9.60
N GLU A 489 -4.86 -12.63 -9.92
CA GLU A 489 -4.51 -11.22 -9.71
C GLU A 489 -4.26 -10.92 -8.24
N LYS A 490 -4.94 -11.56 -7.29
CA LYS A 490 -4.71 -11.44 -5.83
C LYS A 490 -3.24 -11.65 -5.44
N HIS A 491 -2.52 -12.55 -6.12
CA HIS A 491 -1.13 -12.92 -5.82
C HIS A 491 -0.10 -12.46 -6.88
N ASN A 492 -0.57 -11.78 -7.94
CA ASN A 492 0.22 -11.35 -9.09
C ASN A 492 0.36 -9.81 -9.14
N PRO A 493 1.22 -9.19 -8.30
CA PRO A 493 1.54 -7.77 -8.39
C PRO A 493 2.04 -7.38 -9.79
N PHE A 494 1.83 -6.12 -10.16
CA PHE A 494 2.38 -5.52 -11.36
C PHE A 494 3.90 -5.32 -11.27
N LEU A 495 4.61 -5.46 -12.39
CA LEU A 495 5.99 -5.01 -12.56
C LEU A 495 6.27 -4.64 -14.02
N GLN A 496 6.89 -3.47 -14.22
CA GLN A 496 7.42 -2.99 -15.49
C GLN A 496 8.70 -2.17 -15.23
N ILE A 497 9.75 -2.38 -16.04
CA ILE A 497 11.06 -1.75 -15.83
C ILE A 497 11.56 -1.10 -17.13
N SER A 498 11.97 0.18 -17.07
CA SER A 498 12.77 0.82 -18.12
C SER A 498 14.24 0.99 -17.72
N VAL A 499 15.10 1.04 -18.73
CA VAL A 499 16.55 1.17 -18.64
C VAL A 499 16.97 2.54 -19.20
N PRO A 500 18.04 3.20 -18.68
CA PRO A 500 18.62 4.37 -19.32
C PRO A 500 18.95 4.11 -20.80
N LYS A 501 18.55 5.03 -21.67
CA LYS A 501 18.67 4.95 -23.13
C LYS A 501 20.05 4.54 -23.63
N LYS A 502 21.10 5.07 -22.99
CA LYS A 502 22.52 4.76 -23.25
C LYS A 502 22.91 3.28 -23.14
N TYR A 503 22.08 2.44 -22.50
CA TYR A 503 22.32 1.00 -22.39
C TYR A 503 21.32 0.14 -23.18
N ARG A 504 20.23 0.70 -23.72
CA ARG A 504 19.13 -0.09 -24.32
C ARG A 504 19.57 -0.97 -25.48
N ASP A 505 20.54 -0.51 -26.27
CA ASP A 505 21.05 -1.20 -27.46
C ASP A 505 22.20 -2.19 -27.17
N ASN A 506 22.52 -2.48 -25.90
CA ASN A 506 23.70 -3.27 -25.52
C ASN A 506 23.45 -4.78 -25.28
N GLY A 507 22.20 -5.25 -25.38
CA GLY A 507 21.77 -6.63 -25.06
C GLY A 507 20.92 -6.76 -23.78
N ILE A 508 20.90 -5.73 -22.93
CA ILE A 508 20.18 -5.75 -21.64
C ILE A 508 18.67 -5.93 -21.80
N LEU A 509 18.06 -5.34 -22.84
CA LEU A 509 16.62 -5.45 -23.07
C LEU A 509 16.23 -6.83 -23.61
N GLU A 510 17.10 -7.49 -24.37
CA GLU A 510 16.92 -8.84 -24.87
C GLU A 510 16.90 -9.83 -23.70
N VAL A 511 17.85 -9.70 -22.76
CA VAL A 511 17.91 -10.47 -21.52
C VAL A 511 16.71 -10.20 -20.60
N MET A 512 16.30 -8.94 -20.45
CA MET A 512 15.09 -8.58 -19.69
C MET A 512 13.83 -9.21 -20.31
N ARG A 513 13.70 -9.21 -21.64
CA ARG A 513 12.58 -9.84 -22.36
C ARG A 513 12.60 -11.36 -22.26
N GLU A 514 13.76 -12.01 -22.22
CA GLU A 514 13.87 -13.45 -21.92
C GLU A 514 13.37 -13.74 -20.50
N ASN A 515 13.88 -13.01 -19.51
CA ASN A 515 13.50 -13.14 -18.10
C ASN A 515 12.01 -12.86 -17.85
N ALA A 516 11.41 -11.91 -18.57
CA ALA A 516 9.99 -11.54 -18.45
C ALA A 516 8.99 -12.68 -18.74
N ASN A 517 9.42 -13.71 -19.48
CA ASN A 517 8.60 -14.88 -19.78
C ASN A 517 8.68 -15.99 -18.70
N ARG A 518 9.51 -15.81 -17.66
CA ARG A 518 9.71 -16.78 -16.56
C ARG A 518 9.11 -16.24 -15.26
N LEU A 519 8.80 -17.13 -14.31
CA LEU A 519 8.29 -16.74 -12.99
C LEU A 519 9.29 -15.86 -12.24
N GLN A 520 8.81 -14.73 -11.69
CA GLN A 520 9.58 -13.77 -10.92
C GLN A 520 9.06 -13.63 -9.48
N SER A 521 9.91 -13.13 -8.58
CA SER A 521 9.57 -12.82 -7.18
C SER A 521 10.13 -11.46 -6.77
N HIS A 522 9.64 -10.89 -5.67
CA HIS A 522 10.17 -9.64 -5.12
C HIS A 522 11.68 -9.68 -4.82
N TYR A 523 12.24 -10.87 -4.57
CA TYR A 523 13.67 -11.04 -4.41
C TYR A 523 14.48 -10.80 -5.69
N ASP A 524 13.87 -11.00 -6.87
CA ASP A 524 14.48 -10.71 -8.17
C ASP A 524 14.41 -9.21 -8.48
N THR A 525 13.29 -8.55 -8.14
CA THR A 525 13.16 -7.08 -8.14
C THR A 525 14.22 -6.44 -7.25
N ARG A 526 14.42 -6.95 -6.03
CA ARG A 526 15.49 -6.51 -5.12
C ARG A 526 16.89 -6.75 -5.71
N ALA A 527 17.16 -7.97 -6.18
CA ALA A 527 18.45 -8.31 -6.76
C ALA A 527 18.79 -7.42 -7.97
N THR A 528 17.78 -6.99 -8.73
CA THR A 528 17.92 -6.02 -9.82
C THR A 528 18.35 -4.64 -9.31
N ILE A 529 17.71 -4.12 -8.27
CA ILE A 529 18.07 -2.83 -7.65
C ILE A 529 19.52 -2.85 -7.11
N LEU A 530 19.92 -3.96 -6.49
CA LEU A 530 21.29 -4.13 -5.98
C LEU A 530 22.32 -4.33 -7.10
N ASP A 531 21.97 -5.00 -8.20
CA ASP A 531 22.82 -5.15 -9.39
C ASP A 531 23.10 -3.79 -10.05
N ILE A 532 22.06 -2.96 -10.23
CA ILE A 532 22.16 -1.58 -10.73
C ILE A 532 23.10 -0.72 -9.88
N LEU A 533 23.01 -0.85 -8.55
CA LEU A 533 23.79 -0.02 -7.63
C LEU A 533 25.24 -0.50 -7.47
N LYS A 534 25.45 -1.79 -7.23
CA LYS A 534 26.70 -2.33 -6.68
C LYS A 534 27.59 -3.05 -7.69
N TYR A 535 27.05 -3.51 -8.82
CA TYR A 535 27.75 -4.45 -9.72
C TYR A 535 27.85 -3.93 -11.17
N GLN A 536 26.72 -3.55 -11.78
CA GLN A 536 26.67 -3.13 -13.18
C GLN A 536 27.46 -1.85 -13.55
N PRO A 537 27.65 -0.83 -12.68
CA PRO A 537 28.44 0.34 -13.05
C PRO A 537 29.88 -0.02 -13.48
N SER A 538 30.47 -1.04 -12.84
CA SER A 538 31.83 -1.51 -13.15
C SER A 538 31.99 -2.12 -14.55
N SER A 539 30.88 -2.57 -15.18
CA SER A 539 30.85 -3.13 -16.53
C SER A 539 30.20 -2.19 -17.55
N GLN A 540 29.86 -0.95 -17.15
CA GLN A 540 29.01 -0.03 -17.93
C GLN A 540 27.70 -0.71 -18.41
N PHE A 541 27.11 -1.55 -17.55
CA PHE A 541 25.87 -2.30 -17.78
C PHE A 541 25.95 -3.30 -18.96
N THR A 542 27.15 -3.73 -19.35
CA THR A 542 27.36 -4.74 -20.43
C THR A 542 27.53 -6.18 -19.92
N ASP A 543 27.69 -6.38 -18.61
CA ASP A 543 27.78 -7.72 -18.01
C ASP A 543 26.39 -8.28 -17.68
N HIS A 544 25.85 -9.06 -18.62
CA HIS A 544 24.59 -9.77 -18.45
C HIS A 544 24.75 -11.23 -18.00
N ALA A 545 25.96 -11.67 -17.62
CA ALA A 545 26.18 -13.03 -17.16
C ALA A 545 25.44 -13.32 -15.84
N THR A 546 25.07 -14.58 -15.58
CA THR A 546 24.37 -14.98 -14.35
C THR A 546 25.19 -14.66 -13.10
N LEU A 547 24.74 -13.68 -12.32
CA LEU A 547 25.33 -13.34 -11.03
C LEU A 547 24.47 -13.88 -9.89
N LYS A 548 25.14 -14.43 -8.86
CA LYS A 548 24.55 -14.64 -7.54
C LYS A 548 25.14 -13.61 -6.58
N ILE A 549 24.32 -12.61 -6.23
CA ILE A 549 24.67 -11.63 -5.19
C ILE A 549 24.71 -12.36 -3.83
N PRO A 550 25.75 -12.16 -3.00
CA PRO A 550 25.83 -12.75 -1.66
C PRO A 550 24.64 -12.36 -0.77
N ASP A 551 24.23 -13.28 0.11
CA ASP A 551 23.13 -13.15 1.09
C ASP A 551 21.73 -12.78 0.54
N GLU A 552 21.60 -12.65 -0.79
CA GLU A 552 20.36 -12.34 -1.49
C GLU A 552 19.67 -13.58 -2.05
N LYS A 553 18.34 -13.55 -2.11
CA LYS A 553 17.53 -14.71 -2.49
C LYS A 553 17.29 -14.85 -4.00
N GLY A 554 17.01 -13.76 -4.71
CA GLY A 554 16.71 -13.77 -6.15
C GLY A 554 17.93 -13.64 -7.06
N ASN A 555 17.66 -13.30 -8.33
CA ASN A 555 18.63 -12.94 -9.36
C ASN A 555 18.20 -11.66 -10.09
N SER A 556 19.16 -10.84 -10.54
CA SER A 556 18.88 -9.62 -11.31
C SER A 556 18.16 -9.93 -12.62
N LEU A 557 17.15 -9.12 -12.93
CA LEU A 557 16.39 -9.19 -14.19
C LEU A 557 17.18 -8.62 -15.38
N LEU A 558 18.29 -7.91 -15.13
CA LEU A 558 19.23 -7.39 -16.13
C LEU A 558 20.27 -8.43 -16.59
N ARG A 559 20.28 -9.61 -15.97
CA ARG A 559 21.24 -10.70 -16.19
C ARG A 559 20.52 -11.98 -16.57
N GLN A 560 21.20 -12.85 -17.31
CA GLN A 560 20.68 -14.18 -17.64
C GLN A 560 20.35 -14.93 -16.35
N GLN A 561 19.08 -15.30 -16.15
CA GLN A 561 18.69 -16.09 -14.99
C GLN A 561 19.26 -17.52 -15.05
N PRO A 562 19.48 -18.17 -13.89
CA PRO A 562 20.05 -19.51 -13.85
C PRO A 562 19.31 -20.55 -14.70
N LEU A 563 20.05 -21.59 -15.11
CA LEU A 563 19.51 -22.74 -15.85
C LEU A 563 18.54 -23.59 -15.01
N THR A 564 18.52 -23.42 -13.68
CA THR A 564 17.55 -24.09 -12.79
C THR A 564 16.13 -23.64 -13.11
N PRO A 565 15.12 -24.51 -12.99
CA PRO A 565 13.75 -24.14 -13.27
C PRO A 565 13.25 -22.96 -12.43
N ARG A 566 12.59 -21.98 -13.07
CA ARG A 566 11.93 -20.86 -12.40
C ARG A 566 10.49 -21.27 -12.06
N ASN A 567 10.36 -22.14 -11.06
CA ASN A 567 9.08 -22.62 -10.54
C ASN A 567 9.01 -22.53 -8.99
N CYS A 568 7.83 -22.71 -8.41
CA CYS A 568 7.61 -22.62 -6.95
C CYS A 568 8.15 -23.83 -6.14
N GLU A 569 9.02 -24.66 -6.72
CA GLU A 569 9.79 -25.68 -6.01
C GLU A 569 11.24 -25.22 -5.78
N HIS A 570 11.76 -24.40 -6.70
CA HIS A 570 13.12 -23.85 -6.67
C HIS A 570 13.16 -22.41 -6.13
N LEU A 571 12.13 -21.60 -6.40
CA LEU A 571 12.04 -20.22 -5.93
C LEU A 571 11.49 -20.14 -4.49
N PRO A 572 11.98 -19.20 -3.67
CA PRO A 572 11.53 -18.99 -2.29
C PRO A 572 10.18 -18.24 -2.26
N ILE A 573 9.15 -18.89 -2.80
CA ILE A 573 7.76 -18.42 -2.87
C ILE A 573 6.91 -19.40 -2.05
N PRO A 574 6.19 -18.97 -1.00
CA PRO A 574 5.23 -19.83 -0.31
C PRO A 574 4.18 -20.34 -1.31
N GLN A 575 3.84 -21.63 -1.26
CA GLN A 575 3.00 -22.29 -2.26
C GLN A 575 1.60 -21.65 -2.41
N GLN A 576 1.09 -21.00 -1.35
CA GLN A 576 -0.15 -20.20 -1.35
C GLN A 576 -0.08 -18.97 -2.25
N TYR A 577 1.10 -18.37 -2.40
CA TYR A 577 1.33 -17.16 -3.22
C TYR A 577 1.92 -17.48 -4.60
N CYS A 578 2.07 -18.77 -4.91
CA CYS A 578 2.57 -19.26 -6.17
C CYS A 578 1.57 -19.02 -7.30
N ILE A 579 1.96 -18.23 -8.31
CA ILE A 579 1.10 -17.98 -9.48
C ILE A 579 1.18 -19.06 -10.58
N CYS A 580 2.01 -20.10 -10.43
CA CYS A 580 2.02 -21.25 -11.36
C CYS A 580 0.69 -22.01 -11.26
N GLN A 581 -0.10 -22.04 -12.33
CA GLN A 581 -1.28 -22.89 -12.34
C GLN A 581 -0.88 -24.36 -12.17
N SER A 582 -1.62 -25.03 -11.29
CA SER A 582 -1.52 -26.46 -11.03
C SER A 582 -2.94 -27.03 -11.15
N LYS A 583 -3.08 -28.24 -11.70
CA LYS A 583 -4.41 -28.87 -11.80
C LYS A 583 -4.98 -29.09 -10.40
N SER A 584 -6.23 -28.73 -10.19
CA SER A 584 -7.00 -29.09 -8.99
C SER A 584 -8.21 -29.94 -9.33
N THR A 585 -8.77 -30.59 -8.31
CA THR A 585 -10.05 -31.29 -8.37
C THR A 585 -10.97 -30.72 -7.29
N ASP A 586 -12.12 -30.18 -7.71
CA ASP A 586 -13.20 -29.75 -6.81
C ASP A 586 -13.74 -30.96 -6.01
N LEU A 587 -13.69 -30.86 -4.69
CA LEU A 587 -14.19 -31.84 -3.72
C LEU A 587 -15.30 -31.28 -2.82
N THR A 588 -15.90 -30.13 -3.16
CA THR A 588 -17.01 -29.52 -2.39
C THR A 588 -18.22 -30.45 -2.22
N ALA A 589 -18.38 -31.42 -3.14
CA ALA A 589 -19.41 -32.46 -3.06
C ALA A 589 -19.16 -33.52 -1.95
N ASP A 590 -17.93 -33.70 -1.46
CA ASP A 590 -17.68 -34.56 -0.30
C ASP A 590 -17.97 -33.80 0.99
N ALA A 591 -19.24 -33.84 1.41
CA ALA A 591 -19.71 -33.20 2.63
C ALA A 591 -18.96 -33.67 3.90
N LYS A 592 -18.43 -34.90 3.94
CA LYS A 592 -17.69 -35.42 5.10
C LYS A 592 -16.27 -34.86 5.14
N LEU A 593 -15.61 -34.78 3.99
CA LEU A 593 -14.29 -34.16 3.88
C LEU A 593 -14.37 -32.65 4.14
N CYS A 594 -15.40 -31.98 3.59
CA CYS A 594 -15.70 -30.57 3.86
C CYS A 594 -15.94 -30.31 5.35
N GLU A 595 -16.80 -31.07 6.04
CA GLU A 595 -17.00 -30.88 7.48
C GLU A 595 -15.71 -31.12 8.28
N ARG A 596 -14.97 -32.21 7.97
CA ARG A 596 -13.71 -32.53 8.65
C ARG A 596 -12.69 -31.40 8.52
N LEU A 597 -12.35 -31.03 7.29
CA LEU A 597 -11.31 -30.03 7.01
C LEU A 597 -11.74 -28.62 7.42
N GLY A 598 -13.02 -28.26 7.19
CA GLY A 598 -13.58 -26.97 7.61
C GLY A 598 -13.57 -26.81 9.12
N ARG A 599 -13.98 -27.83 9.90
CA ARG A 599 -13.90 -27.78 11.37
C ARG A 599 -12.46 -27.74 11.87
N SER A 600 -11.54 -28.51 11.27
CA SER A 600 -10.11 -28.45 11.62
C SER A 600 -9.49 -27.08 11.32
N PHE A 601 -9.86 -26.43 10.22
CA PHE A 601 -9.37 -25.09 9.88
C PHE A 601 -9.90 -24.04 10.86
N LEU A 602 -11.21 -24.01 11.15
CA LEU A 602 -11.73 -23.07 12.16
C LEU A 602 -11.20 -23.35 13.56
N ALA A 603 -10.89 -24.60 13.92
CA ALA A 603 -10.19 -24.94 15.16
C ALA A 603 -8.77 -24.34 15.19
N HIS A 604 -8.04 -24.33 14.06
CA HIS A 604 -6.74 -23.65 13.96
C HIS A 604 -6.87 -22.13 14.10
N ILE A 605 -7.80 -21.48 13.39
CA ILE A 605 -8.07 -20.02 13.55
C ILE A 605 -8.39 -19.69 15.01
N ASN A 606 -9.25 -20.51 15.64
CA ASN A 606 -9.59 -20.36 17.04
C ASN A 606 -8.38 -20.54 17.97
N SER A 607 -7.43 -21.43 17.63
CA SER A 607 -6.17 -21.59 18.36
C SER A 607 -5.26 -20.38 18.21
N GLU A 608 -5.13 -19.79 17.02
CA GLU A 608 -4.32 -18.57 16.85
C GLU A 608 -4.89 -17.38 17.64
N ILE A 609 -6.23 -17.26 17.71
CA ILE A 609 -6.90 -16.29 18.59
C ILE A 609 -6.55 -16.50 20.07
N ASP A 610 -6.27 -17.72 20.53
CA ASP A 610 -5.78 -17.98 21.90
C ASP A 610 -4.27 -17.77 22.04
N ASN A 611 -3.47 -18.11 21.03
CA ASN A 611 -2.03 -17.86 20.98
C ASN A 611 -1.73 -16.36 21.09
N PHE A 612 -2.50 -15.52 20.38
CA PHE A 612 -2.46 -14.06 20.48
C PHE A 612 -3.12 -13.51 21.76
N LYS A 613 -3.63 -14.38 22.65
CA LYS A 613 -4.30 -14.04 23.93
C LYS A 613 -5.57 -13.20 23.76
N LEU A 614 -6.24 -13.33 22.62
CA LEU A 614 -7.41 -12.55 22.22
C LEU A 614 -8.74 -13.26 22.52
N GLY A 615 -8.73 -14.50 23.03
CA GLY A 615 -9.93 -15.32 23.27
C GLY A 615 -11.00 -14.69 24.18
N SER A 616 -10.65 -13.69 25.00
CA SER A 616 -11.61 -12.87 25.76
C SER A 616 -12.33 -11.82 24.90
N LEU A 617 -11.63 -11.22 23.94
CA LEU A 617 -12.05 -10.06 23.12
C LEU A 617 -12.74 -10.46 21.81
N CYS A 618 -12.19 -11.46 21.11
CA CYS A 618 -12.74 -11.97 19.86
C CYS A 618 -13.76 -13.08 20.10
N HIS A 619 -14.70 -13.24 19.17
CA HIS A 619 -15.53 -14.43 19.04
C HIS A 619 -14.68 -15.65 18.63
N LYS A 620 -15.17 -16.83 18.99
CA LYS A 620 -14.75 -18.09 18.36
C LYS A 620 -15.62 -18.33 17.14
N PHE A 621 -15.05 -18.89 16.09
CA PHE A 621 -15.78 -19.25 14.88
C PHE A 621 -16.24 -20.71 14.92
N ASP A 622 -17.49 -20.95 14.53
CA ASP A 622 -17.98 -22.24 14.06
C ASP A 622 -18.46 -22.09 12.61
N ILE A 623 -18.56 -23.20 11.90
CA ILE A 623 -18.75 -23.25 10.46
C ILE A 623 -20.20 -22.88 10.07
N GLN A 624 -20.35 -22.04 9.04
CA GLN A 624 -21.60 -21.90 8.31
C GLN A 624 -21.59 -22.82 7.08
N ILE A 625 -20.54 -22.72 6.26
CA ILE A 625 -20.40 -23.49 5.01
C ILE A 625 -18.95 -23.49 4.52
N VAL A 626 -18.49 -24.61 3.94
CA VAL A 626 -17.30 -24.65 3.07
C VAL A 626 -17.75 -24.18 1.69
N LEU A 627 -17.14 -23.12 1.17
CA LEU A 627 -17.50 -22.53 -0.13
C LEU A 627 -16.67 -23.13 -1.27
N GLU A 628 -15.42 -23.49 -0.98
CA GLU A 628 -14.47 -24.08 -1.93
C GLU A 628 -13.62 -25.13 -1.21
N LEU A 629 -13.34 -26.25 -1.87
CA LEU A 629 -12.42 -27.29 -1.42
C LEU A 629 -11.78 -27.95 -2.65
N ASP A 630 -10.52 -27.65 -2.91
CA ASP A 630 -9.79 -28.06 -4.11
C ASP A 630 -8.59 -28.93 -3.76
N LEU A 631 -8.55 -30.17 -4.25
CA LEU A 631 -7.38 -31.05 -4.12
C LEU A 631 -6.33 -30.70 -5.18
N HIS A 632 -5.14 -30.29 -4.78
CA HIS A 632 -4.04 -29.98 -5.70
C HIS A 632 -3.36 -31.27 -6.22
N ALA A 633 -3.18 -31.36 -7.54
CA ALA A 633 -2.59 -32.54 -8.19
C ALA A 633 -1.13 -32.82 -7.79
N SER A 634 -0.35 -31.80 -7.38
CA SER A 634 1.02 -31.94 -6.86
C SER A 634 1.08 -32.50 -5.43
N SER A 635 0.17 -33.42 -5.10
CA SER A 635 0.17 -34.16 -3.84
C SER A 635 1.36 -35.14 -3.80
N HIS A 636 2.39 -34.80 -3.02
CA HIS A 636 3.58 -35.65 -2.81
C HIS A 636 3.21 -37.07 -2.39
N ALA A 637 4.08 -38.06 -2.65
CA ALA A 637 3.76 -39.48 -2.37
C ALA A 637 3.14 -39.71 -0.98
N SER A 638 3.68 -39.05 0.06
CA SER A 638 3.22 -39.11 1.46
C SER A 638 2.31 -37.95 1.93
N LYS A 639 2.01 -36.92 1.11
CA LYS A 639 1.20 -35.76 1.54
C LYS A 639 0.11 -35.36 0.54
N THR A 640 -0.98 -34.81 1.03
CA THR A 640 -2.11 -34.30 0.24
C THR A 640 -2.32 -32.83 0.57
N THR A 641 -2.40 -31.94 -0.44
CA THR A 641 -2.63 -30.51 -0.22
C THR A 641 -3.97 -30.09 -0.80
N TYR A 642 -4.77 -29.41 0.02
CA TYR A 642 -6.09 -28.90 -0.30
C TYR A 642 -6.10 -27.37 -0.17
N HIS A 643 -6.66 -26.65 -1.15
CA HIS A 643 -7.15 -25.29 -0.92
C HIS A 643 -8.55 -25.38 -0.30
N ILE A 644 -8.85 -24.50 0.66
CA ILE A 644 -10.19 -24.44 1.28
C ILE A 644 -10.59 -23.00 1.57
N SER A 645 -11.84 -22.64 1.24
CA SER A 645 -12.47 -21.37 1.63
C SER A 645 -13.69 -21.66 2.51
N VAL A 646 -13.75 -21.06 3.70
CA VAL A 646 -14.77 -21.34 4.73
C VAL A 646 -15.43 -20.05 5.20
N LYS A 647 -16.76 -20.04 5.18
CA LYS A 647 -17.58 -18.99 5.78
C LYS A 647 -18.06 -19.41 7.16
N THR A 648 -17.94 -18.50 8.12
CA THR A 648 -18.28 -18.76 9.53
C THR A 648 -19.69 -18.30 9.87
N GLN A 649 -20.20 -18.69 11.04
CA GLN A 649 -21.50 -18.22 11.55
C GLN A 649 -21.49 -16.73 11.94
N HIS A 650 -20.31 -16.13 12.11
CA HIS A 650 -20.14 -14.69 12.25
C HIS A 650 -19.79 -14.05 10.89
N PRO A 651 -19.86 -12.71 10.75
CA PRO A 651 -19.38 -12.00 9.56
C PRO A 651 -17.84 -12.08 9.44
N ALA A 652 -17.35 -13.26 9.02
CA ALA A 652 -15.97 -13.54 8.66
C ALA A 652 -15.90 -14.73 7.66
N GLN A 653 -15.03 -14.62 6.66
CA GLN A 653 -14.70 -15.69 5.70
C GLN A 653 -13.18 -15.80 5.55
N PHE A 654 -12.67 -17.03 5.57
CA PHE A 654 -11.24 -17.33 5.59
C PHE A 654 -10.86 -18.37 4.54
N GLU A 655 -9.63 -18.29 4.04
CA GLU A 655 -9.02 -19.34 3.21
C GLU A 655 -7.59 -19.67 3.65
N THR A 656 -7.12 -20.87 3.27
CA THR A 656 -5.73 -21.31 3.44
C THR A 656 -5.45 -22.54 2.58
N LEU A 657 -4.20 -23.00 2.56
CA LEU A 657 -3.82 -24.34 2.11
C LEU A 657 -3.66 -25.28 3.32
N ILE A 658 -4.39 -26.39 3.32
CA ILE A 658 -4.21 -27.49 4.27
C ILE A 658 -3.34 -28.57 3.62
N THR A 659 -2.20 -28.89 4.22
CA THR A 659 -1.42 -30.08 3.87
C THR A 659 -1.61 -31.18 4.91
N GLU A 660 -2.25 -32.28 4.49
CA GLU A 660 -2.45 -33.51 5.26
C GLU A 660 -1.33 -34.52 4.99
N ASP A 661 -0.72 -35.03 6.05
CA ASP A 661 0.17 -36.20 5.97
C ASP A 661 -0.66 -37.50 5.82
N LYS A 662 -0.38 -38.29 4.78
CA LYS A 662 -1.23 -39.42 4.38
C LYS A 662 -1.17 -40.59 5.37
N GLU A 663 -0.08 -40.75 6.11
CA GLU A 663 0.11 -41.83 7.08
C GLU A 663 -0.42 -41.43 8.46
N THR A 664 0.08 -40.32 9.01
CA THR A 664 -0.22 -39.86 10.37
C THR A 664 -1.55 -39.12 10.50
N LYS A 665 -2.15 -38.70 9.37
CA LYS A 665 -3.32 -37.79 9.31
C LYS A 665 -3.10 -36.45 10.00
N LYS A 666 -1.84 -36.07 10.23
CA LYS A 666 -1.49 -34.75 10.76
C LYS A 666 -1.82 -33.69 9.71
N LEU A 667 -2.67 -32.74 10.08
CA LEU A 667 -2.90 -31.54 9.29
C LEU A 667 -1.84 -30.48 9.62
N THR A 668 -1.45 -29.74 8.60
CA THR A 668 -0.65 -28.52 8.67
C THR A 668 -1.31 -27.47 7.79
N PHE A 669 -1.18 -26.20 8.17
CA PHE A 669 -1.81 -25.07 7.50
C PHE A 669 -0.70 -24.11 7.07
N ASP A 670 -0.82 -23.52 5.87
CA ASP A 670 -0.03 -22.34 5.50
C ASP A 670 -0.73 -21.07 6.04
N GLN A 671 -0.52 -19.90 5.44
CA GLN A 671 -1.01 -18.64 6.00
C GLN A 671 -2.53 -18.55 5.97
N ILE A 672 -3.12 -17.96 7.01
CA ILE A 672 -4.58 -17.75 7.10
C ILE A 672 -4.91 -16.39 6.50
N GLU A 673 -5.65 -16.37 5.40
CA GLU A 673 -6.13 -15.15 4.75
C GLU A 673 -7.63 -14.93 5.02
N ARG A 674 -8.01 -13.67 5.23
CA ARG A 674 -9.41 -13.26 5.46
C ARG A 674 -9.92 -12.53 4.22
N LEU A 675 -11.02 -13.03 3.65
CA LEU A 675 -11.57 -12.60 2.37
C LEU A 675 -12.65 -11.53 2.49
N ASP A 676 -13.28 -11.39 3.66
CA ASP A 676 -14.23 -10.31 3.92
C ASP A 676 -13.53 -9.05 4.43
N ARG A 677 -14.11 -7.89 4.10
CA ARG A 677 -13.65 -6.60 4.59
C ARG A 677 -13.90 -6.45 6.10
N TYR A 678 -12.93 -6.88 6.90
CA TYR A 678 -13.01 -6.87 8.36
C TYR A 678 -13.22 -5.47 8.96
N GLY A 679 -12.62 -4.41 8.39
CA GLY A 679 -12.76 -3.03 8.86
C GLY A 679 -12.53 -2.90 10.37
N SER A 680 -13.43 -2.21 11.07
CA SER A 680 -13.35 -2.08 12.54
C SER A 680 -13.75 -3.33 13.33
N THR A 681 -14.19 -4.43 12.70
CA THR A 681 -14.59 -5.65 13.44
C THR A 681 -13.42 -6.36 14.13
N ALA A 682 -12.18 -5.98 13.83
CA ALA A 682 -10.97 -6.49 14.47
C ALA A 682 -10.35 -5.51 15.50
N ASP A 683 -10.90 -4.29 15.68
CA ASP A 683 -10.21 -3.19 16.37
C ASP A 683 -9.88 -3.48 17.85
N CYS A 684 -10.71 -4.26 18.54
CA CYS A 684 -10.45 -4.69 19.92
C CYS A 684 -9.16 -5.52 20.07
N SER A 685 -8.60 -6.08 18.99
CA SER A 685 -7.32 -6.80 19.04
C SER A 685 -6.09 -5.88 19.13
N LYS A 686 -6.22 -4.62 18.67
CA LYS A 686 -5.12 -3.64 18.58
C LYS A 686 -4.30 -3.45 19.87
N PRO A 687 -4.88 -3.44 21.09
CA PRO A 687 -4.11 -3.24 22.33
C PRO A 687 -3.29 -4.46 22.79
N VAL A 688 -3.42 -5.62 22.15
CA VAL A 688 -2.75 -6.87 22.55
C VAL A 688 -1.88 -7.42 21.41
N HIS A 689 -2.50 -7.70 20.26
CA HIS A 689 -1.86 -8.07 19.01
C HIS A 689 -2.90 -7.86 17.90
N PHE A 690 -2.66 -6.91 16.99
CA PHE A 690 -3.61 -6.64 15.92
C PHE A 690 -3.64 -7.77 14.89
N THR A 691 -4.79 -8.40 14.70
CA THR A 691 -4.97 -9.46 13.71
C THR A 691 -6.30 -9.35 12.98
N ASN A 692 -6.26 -9.54 11.65
CA ASN A 692 -7.45 -9.65 10.81
C ASN A 692 -8.33 -10.86 11.17
N LEU A 693 -7.80 -11.86 11.89
CA LEU A 693 -8.56 -13.01 12.36
C LEU A 693 -9.63 -12.65 13.40
N CYS A 694 -9.52 -11.50 14.07
CA CYS A 694 -10.47 -11.13 15.12
C CYS A 694 -11.85 -10.69 14.57
N PHE A 695 -12.91 -11.16 15.22
CA PHE A 695 -14.24 -10.54 15.17
C PHE A 695 -14.67 -10.20 16.61
N CYS A 696 -14.73 -8.91 16.95
CA CYS A 696 -14.89 -8.43 18.32
C CYS A 696 -16.28 -8.70 18.92
N LYS A 697 -16.31 -9.16 20.18
CA LYS A 697 -17.54 -9.40 20.97
C LYS A 697 -18.30 -8.13 21.34
N THR A 698 -17.56 -7.06 21.56
CA THR A 698 -18.06 -5.70 21.81
C THR A 698 -17.39 -4.77 20.81
N ARG A 699 -18.18 -3.88 20.21
CA ARG A 699 -17.71 -2.79 19.33
C ARG A 699 -17.66 -1.48 20.10
#